data_AF-A0A7J2SH67-F1
#
_entry.id   AF-A0A7J2SH67-F1
#
_cell.length_a   1.000
_cell.length_b   1.000
_cell.length_c   1.000
_cell.angle_alpha   90.00
_cell.angle_beta   90.00
_cell.angle_gamma   90.00
#
_symmetry.space_group_name_H-M   'P 1'
#
loop_
_entity.id
_entity.type
_entity.pdbx_description
1 polymer ?
#
loop_
_entity_poly.entity_id
_entity_poly.type
_entity_poly.pdbx_seq_one_letter_code
_entity_poly.pdbx_strand_id
1 'polypeptide(L)'
;MVSKKILLEEIDADEIAKKIKQKAQKAANEEELRIGFAIVLDPLLESWEISPAYERHASGMRCIVSGIRKDALYGTVILEFKAPGKLDSQKEFEKAKEQVKKYIKNEAVDKKYYGRYFGVLTDGYHISFIRFRKETWEETELLEINSHTILRLLEAIRGLRRKPIDAALLLEDFGPKSEVSRKSILIFYNNLEKTKSSRTKMLFNDWRRVFSQVCSYSTEKLKGLIKYYGIEKEKIVDVEKLMFAIHTYYTILMKLLTSEIVTLFADSLIGSYLKKIEEAYLKDNKEMMEELKELEEGGIFRELGIKNFLEADYFAWYLDEWSSEIATAIYEISKKLLDYEPATVELTPERIKDLFKRLYQNLVPRDVRHKLGEYFTPDWLAELLLEEVGYDGNPDKSVLDPACGSGTFLVLTIKKMREYAQEHFIDERTLLSKIVNDVKGIDLNPLAVLASKANYLIALADLLRYRPKEGIEIPIYLADSIAVGRRAKLSGEWEMYIKTVEGELWIPHEVIDKGKLSIILYDIEFCIHNKYSPEQFENYLKRTYELKEESVESLKRLYIKLLSLESRGKNRIWTRILRNSFSPLLMKKFDYVIGNPPWINWEHLPQFYREQTRGLWEWYGLTKRTKGMGLGKVKRDMAMLFVARCLDRYTKDGGKFAFLIPFTVYKTQAGAGFRSFLAKGKNENVKVPCKILKIHDLVTLYPFEGAVNRTSLLILKKEERTEFPIPCIMWHNPRSKGIDQEAELEEVRGTTKQFELVFLPIEKGKAESPWMEITEKAYEGVKKILKKQVKVYKAHKGVDTSYNSIYWLKVLNKVPSGLQVKNLNDIGKKKVILVTSVIESELVYPLVRGRDQKKWYVSPSSYIIVPHNPNGKCIDETSMKMSFPKTYGYLMKFEKELKQRAYVSLTKKGEPFYTLQNISWYTFTNYKVVWKHISGKISGKAKMSAALLRPIQDKYIGKKIIIPDHSLVFISTEKLEEGYYLAAVLNSIISSFLVRRDHPIIQV
;
A
#
# COMPACT_ATOMS: atom_id res chain seq x y z
N MET A 1 -27.63 -46.48 0.82
CA MET A 1 -27.60 -45.71 2.07
C MET A 1 -26.45 -44.72 1.96
N VAL A 2 -26.74 -43.43 1.92
CA VAL A 2 -25.69 -42.39 1.93
C VAL A 2 -25.10 -42.40 3.34
N SER A 3 -23.82 -42.77 3.48
CA SER A 3 -23.12 -42.74 4.77
C SER A 3 -23.20 -41.33 5.34
N LYS A 4 -23.75 -41.18 6.56
CA LYS A 4 -23.82 -39.90 7.26
C LYS A 4 -22.39 -39.52 7.66
N LYS A 5 -21.88 -38.42 7.13
CA LYS A 5 -20.53 -37.93 7.41
C LYS A 5 -20.44 -37.49 8.88
N ILE A 6 -19.56 -38.12 9.66
CA ILE A 6 -19.33 -37.77 11.07
C ILE A 6 -18.42 -36.54 11.12
N LEU A 7 -18.83 -35.48 11.80
CA LEU A 7 -18.01 -34.28 11.99
C LEU A 7 -16.99 -34.48 13.12
N LEU A 8 -15.80 -33.85 13.05
CA LEU A 8 -14.76 -33.99 14.09
C LEU A 8 -15.26 -33.53 15.46
N GLU A 9 -16.11 -32.51 15.48
CA GLU A 9 -16.71 -31.90 16.66
C GLU A 9 -17.79 -32.77 17.31
N GLU A 10 -18.31 -33.76 16.57
CA GLU A 10 -19.24 -34.78 17.06
C GLU A 10 -18.50 -36.02 17.61
N ILE A 11 -17.17 -36.06 17.48
CA ILE A 11 -16.34 -37.18 17.92
C ILE A 11 -15.94 -37.00 19.38
N ASP A 12 -16.33 -37.97 20.22
CA ASP A 12 -15.84 -38.07 21.59
C ASP A 12 -14.38 -38.58 21.60
N ALA A 13 -13.44 -37.64 21.56
CA ALA A 13 -12.01 -37.92 21.58
C ALA A 13 -11.55 -38.61 22.89
N ASP A 14 -12.26 -38.39 24.01
CA ASP A 14 -11.97 -39.08 25.27
C ASP A 14 -12.39 -40.55 25.20
N GLU A 15 -13.52 -40.85 24.58
CA GLU A 15 -13.97 -42.22 24.33
C GLU A 15 -13.00 -42.96 23.40
N ILE A 16 -12.53 -42.31 22.33
CA ILE A 16 -11.52 -42.87 21.43
C ILE A 16 -10.21 -43.15 22.16
N ALA A 17 -9.72 -42.19 22.96
CA ALA A 17 -8.50 -42.39 23.76
C ALA A 17 -8.63 -43.58 24.71
N LYS A 18 -9.77 -43.72 25.40
CA LYS A 18 -10.08 -44.87 26.27
C LYS A 18 -10.10 -46.19 25.49
N LYS A 19 -10.78 -46.23 24.34
CA LYS A 19 -10.84 -47.41 23.48
C LYS A 19 -9.45 -47.82 22.98
N ILE A 20 -8.63 -46.86 22.58
CA ILE A 20 -7.24 -47.10 22.16
C ILE A 20 -6.43 -47.71 23.31
N LYS A 21 -6.47 -47.13 24.52
CA LYS A 21 -5.79 -47.68 25.69
C LYS A 21 -6.27 -49.09 26.05
N GLN A 22 -7.58 -49.35 25.96
CA GLN A 22 -8.15 -50.70 26.18
C GLN A 22 -7.67 -51.71 25.13
N LYS A 23 -7.51 -51.29 23.87
CA LYS A 23 -6.94 -52.14 22.82
C LYS A 23 -5.44 -52.37 23.02
N ALA A 24 -4.70 -51.34 23.46
CA ALA A 24 -3.29 -51.45 23.79
C ALA A 24 -3.04 -52.43 24.95
N GLN A 25 -3.89 -52.42 25.98
CA GLN A 25 -3.81 -53.36 27.11
C GLN A 25 -3.99 -54.83 26.68
N LYS A 26 -4.72 -55.07 25.59
CA LYS A 26 -4.98 -56.43 25.06
C LYS A 26 -3.99 -56.86 23.98
N ALA A 27 -3.11 -55.96 23.53
CA ALA A 27 -2.15 -56.24 22.47
C ALA A 27 -0.81 -56.69 23.05
N ALA A 28 -0.26 -57.79 22.56
CA ALA A 28 1.05 -58.31 22.95
C ALA A 28 2.19 -57.81 22.03
N ASN A 29 1.86 -57.29 20.85
CA ASN A 29 2.83 -56.90 19.83
C ASN A 29 2.33 -55.71 18.97
N GLU A 30 3.22 -55.20 18.11
CA GLU A 30 2.98 -54.06 17.21
C GLU A 30 1.78 -54.29 16.27
N GLU A 31 1.58 -55.51 15.80
CA GLU A 31 0.53 -55.84 14.83
C GLU A 31 -0.85 -55.88 15.49
N GLU A 32 -0.96 -56.49 16.66
CA GLU A 32 -2.20 -56.50 17.44
C GLU A 32 -2.62 -55.09 17.86
N LEU A 33 -1.66 -54.23 18.22
CA LEU A 33 -1.93 -52.84 18.52
C LEU A 33 -2.44 -52.10 17.28
N ARG A 34 -1.80 -52.28 16.13
CA ARG A 34 -2.21 -51.68 14.85
C ARG A 34 -3.63 -52.09 14.48
N ILE A 35 -3.96 -53.38 14.60
CA ILE A 35 -5.34 -53.88 14.38
C ILE A 35 -6.31 -53.25 15.38
N GLY A 36 -5.89 -53.10 16.64
CA GLY A 36 -6.64 -52.40 17.67
C GLY A 36 -6.98 -50.95 17.28
N PHE A 37 -6.00 -50.22 16.74
CA PHE A 37 -6.19 -48.88 16.20
C PHE A 37 -7.10 -48.87 14.97
N ALA A 38 -6.91 -49.81 14.03
CA ALA A 38 -7.73 -49.94 12.83
C ALA A 38 -9.22 -50.11 13.18
N ILE A 39 -9.54 -50.98 14.15
CA ILE A 39 -10.93 -51.17 14.63
C ILE A 39 -11.55 -49.87 15.16
N VAL A 40 -10.75 -48.98 15.76
CA VAL A 40 -11.23 -47.73 16.33
C VAL A 40 -11.28 -46.60 15.29
N LEU A 41 -10.29 -46.52 14.40
CA LEU A 41 -10.12 -45.41 13.46
C LEU A 41 -10.70 -45.67 12.07
N ASP A 42 -10.66 -46.89 11.53
CA ASP A 42 -11.12 -47.17 10.15
C ASP A 42 -12.58 -46.78 9.91
N PRO A 43 -13.54 -47.02 10.82
CA PRO A 43 -14.91 -46.55 10.62
C PRO A 43 -15.02 -45.02 10.48
N LEU A 44 -14.15 -44.29 11.20
CA LEU A 44 -14.07 -42.83 11.11
C LEU A 44 -13.43 -42.41 9.77
N LEU A 45 -12.34 -43.07 9.38
CA LEU A 45 -11.66 -42.81 8.11
C LEU A 45 -12.58 -43.08 6.90
N GLU A 46 -13.34 -44.16 6.93
CA GLU A 46 -14.34 -44.49 5.91
C GLU A 46 -15.46 -43.45 5.85
N SER A 47 -15.95 -42.98 7.00
CA SER A 47 -16.92 -41.87 7.06
C SER A 47 -16.38 -40.57 6.47
N TRP A 48 -15.05 -40.44 6.43
CA TRP A 48 -14.33 -39.34 5.81
C TRP A 48 -13.86 -39.65 4.39
N GLU A 49 -14.25 -40.78 3.79
CA GLU A 49 -13.81 -41.21 2.45
C GLU A 49 -12.27 -41.31 2.33
N ILE A 50 -11.57 -41.57 3.43
CA ILE A 50 -10.12 -41.73 3.47
C ILE A 50 -9.82 -43.22 3.58
N SER A 51 -8.99 -43.73 2.67
CA SER A 51 -8.57 -45.14 2.70
C SER A 51 -7.16 -45.26 3.31
N PRO A 52 -7.01 -45.90 4.48
CA PRO A 52 -5.69 -46.23 5.03
C PRO A 52 -5.05 -47.39 4.24
N ALA A 53 -3.73 -47.33 4.08
CA ALA A 53 -2.91 -48.41 3.56
C ALA A 53 -1.99 -48.93 4.68
N TYR A 54 -2.12 -50.22 5.01
CA TYR A 54 -1.35 -50.85 6.07
C TYR A 54 -0.20 -51.65 5.47
N GLU A 55 1.03 -51.40 5.92
CA GLU A 55 2.24 -52.00 5.34
C GLU A 55 3.15 -52.62 6.41
N ARG A 56 3.73 -53.78 6.06
CA ARG A 56 4.69 -54.51 6.87
C ARG A 56 6.11 -54.29 6.35
N HIS A 57 7.01 -53.80 7.20
CA HIS A 57 8.41 -53.53 6.86
C HIS A 57 9.38 -54.26 7.78
N ALA A 58 10.65 -54.39 7.37
CA ALA A 58 11.67 -55.17 8.09
C ALA A 58 11.98 -54.66 9.53
N SER A 59 11.57 -53.44 9.88
CA SER A 59 11.87 -52.80 11.18
C SER A 59 10.66 -52.31 11.98
N GLY A 60 9.42 -52.63 11.56
CA GLY A 60 8.20 -52.22 12.26
C GLY A 60 6.94 -52.25 11.38
N MET A 61 5.80 -51.87 11.96
CA MET A 61 4.51 -51.75 11.29
C MET A 61 4.09 -50.28 11.14
N ARG A 62 3.70 -49.89 9.92
CA ARG A 62 3.19 -48.54 9.65
C ARG A 62 1.81 -48.55 8.99
N CYS A 63 1.01 -47.54 9.30
CA CYS A 63 -0.18 -47.17 8.55
C CYS A 63 0.10 -45.88 7.79
N ILE A 64 -0.11 -45.91 6.48
CA ILE A 64 -0.04 -44.75 5.61
C ILE A 64 -1.46 -44.33 5.29
N VAL A 65 -1.82 -43.11 5.68
CA VAL A 65 -3.11 -42.52 5.36
C VAL A 65 -2.85 -41.39 4.37
N SER A 66 -3.23 -41.58 3.11
CA SER A 66 -2.97 -40.58 2.05
C SER A 66 -4.23 -39.82 1.66
N GLY A 67 -4.05 -38.55 1.34
CA GLY A 67 -5.14 -37.68 0.92
C GLY A 67 -5.56 -37.93 -0.52
N ILE A 68 -6.86 -37.75 -0.81
CA ILE A 68 -7.41 -37.82 -2.17
C ILE A 68 -7.02 -36.56 -2.99
N ARG A 69 -6.79 -35.44 -2.31
CA ARG A 69 -6.46 -34.14 -2.93
C ARG A 69 -4.95 -33.93 -3.04
N LYS A 70 -4.46 -33.63 -4.24
CA LYS A 70 -3.05 -33.27 -4.50
C LYS A 70 -2.61 -31.98 -3.81
N ASP A 71 -3.57 -31.13 -3.46
CA ASP A 71 -3.45 -29.81 -2.85
C ASP A 71 -3.88 -29.79 -1.36
N ALA A 72 -3.97 -30.95 -0.71
CA ALA A 72 -4.28 -31.04 0.71
C ALA A 72 -3.15 -30.50 1.61
N LEU A 73 -3.49 -30.04 2.82
CA LEU A 73 -2.56 -29.54 3.83
C LEU A 73 -1.50 -30.60 4.16
N TYR A 74 -1.95 -31.83 4.38
CA TYR A 74 -1.11 -33.01 4.43
C TYR A 74 -1.39 -33.84 3.17
N GLY A 75 -0.34 -34.24 2.47
CA GLY A 75 -0.45 -35.23 1.39
C GLY A 75 -0.61 -36.64 1.97
N THR A 76 0.06 -36.88 3.10
CA THR A 76 0.12 -38.21 3.74
C THR A 76 0.39 -38.09 5.24
N VAL A 77 -0.35 -38.85 6.05
CA VAL A 77 -0.05 -39.09 7.47
C VAL A 77 0.56 -40.49 7.60
N ILE A 78 1.68 -40.60 8.30
CA ILE A 78 2.37 -41.88 8.56
C ILE A 78 2.28 -42.16 10.05
N LEU A 79 1.54 -43.20 10.43
CA LEU A 79 1.47 -43.71 11.80
C LEU A 79 2.40 -44.91 11.93
N GLU A 80 3.43 -44.82 12.76
CA GLU A 80 4.31 -45.94 13.14
C GLU A 80 3.91 -46.49 14.50
N PHE A 81 3.75 -47.81 14.57
CA PHE A 81 3.33 -48.51 15.79
C PHE A 81 4.53 -49.20 16.45
N LYS A 82 4.63 -49.06 17.78
CA LYS A 82 5.54 -49.83 18.63
C LYS A 82 4.75 -50.68 19.63
N ALA A 83 5.38 -51.75 20.14
CA ALA A 83 4.70 -52.63 21.09
C ALA A 83 4.29 -51.83 22.34
N PRO A 84 3.16 -52.15 22.99
CA PRO A 84 2.68 -51.35 24.13
C PRO A 84 3.72 -51.13 25.23
N GLY A 85 3.93 -49.88 25.62
CA GLY A 85 4.92 -49.45 26.64
C GLY A 85 6.38 -49.41 26.15
N LYS A 86 6.65 -49.74 24.88
CA LYS A 86 8.02 -49.80 24.34
C LYS A 86 8.66 -48.42 24.19
N LEU A 87 7.86 -47.35 24.11
CA LEU A 87 8.38 -45.99 23.96
C LEU A 87 8.93 -45.39 25.27
N ASP A 88 8.68 -46.02 26.42
CA ASP A 88 9.25 -45.60 27.71
C ASP A 88 10.79 -45.67 27.73
N SER A 89 11.37 -46.51 26.86
CA SER A 89 12.81 -46.55 26.63
C SER A 89 13.23 -45.41 25.70
N GLN A 90 13.98 -44.44 26.24
CA GLN A 90 14.52 -43.32 25.46
C GLN A 90 15.27 -43.78 24.20
N LYS A 91 16.00 -44.90 24.28
CA LYS A 91 16.75 -45.46 23.14
C LYS A 91 15.81 -45.96 22.03
N GLU A 92 14.72 -46.62 22.40
CA GLU A 92 13.73 -47.11 21.42
C GLU A 92 12.90 -45.94 20.87
N PHE A 93 12.60 -44.93 21.69
CA PHE A 93 11.91 -43.71 21.25
C PHE A 93 12.72 -42.95 20.19
N GLU A 94 14.00 -42.66 20.43
CA GLU A 94 14.86 -41.99 19.44
C GLU A 94 15.00 -42.79 18.13
N LYS A 95 15.16 -44.11 18.25
CA LYS A 95 15.23 -45.01 17.09
C LYS A 95 13.94 -44.98 16.26
N ALA A 96 12.79 -44.95 16.93
CA ALA A 96 11.50 -44.88 16.27
C ALA A 96 11.26 -43.52 15.61
N LYS A 97 11.72 -42.42 16.21
CA LYS A 97 11.67 -41.08 15.58
C LYS A 97 12.47 -41.04 14.28
N GLU A 98 13.71 -41.54 14.28
CA GLU A 98 14.53 -41.62 13.06
C GLU A 98 13.90 -42.52 11.99
N GLN A 99 13.21 -43.58 12.39
CA GLN A 99 12.48 -44.45 11.48
C GLN A 99 11.36 -43.72 10.74
N VAL A 100 10.55 -42.93 11.44
CA VAL A 100 9.49 -42.10 10.83
C VAL A 100 10.08 -41.06 9.88
N LYS A 101 11.17 -40.37 10.27
CA LYS A 101 11.85 -39.41 9.39
C LYS A 101 12.35 -40.09 8.11
N LYS A 102 12.89 -41.30 8.21
CA LYS A 102 13.35 -42.08 7.05
C LYS A 102 12.19 -42.43 6.11
N TYR A 103 11.03 -42.79 6.65
CA TYR A 103 9.83 -43.01 5.82
C TYR A 103 9.43 -41.76 5.06
N ILE A 104 9.35 -40.61 5.74
CA ILE A 104 9.01 -39.34 5.08
C ILE A 104 10.00 -39.01 3.97
N LYS A 105 11.31 -39.19 4.22
CA LYS A 105 12.35 -38.97 3.20
C LYS A 105 12.19 -39.87 1.98
N ASN A 106 11.81 -41.13 2.19
CA ASN A 106 11.62 -42.11 1.13
C ASN A 106 10.34 -41.85 0.32
N GLU A 107 9.21 -41.60 1.00
CA GLU A 107 7.91 -41.40 0.34
C GLU A 107 7.86 -40.10 -0.47
N ALA A 108 8.43 -39.02 0.07
CA ALA A 108 8.35 -37.70 -0.55
C ALA A 108 9.22 -37.55 -1.80
N VAL A 109 10.27 -38.39 -1.94
CA VAL A 109 11.30 -38.38 -3.00
C VAL A 109 12.16 -37.10 -3.07
N ASP A 110 11.55 -35.91 -2.96
CA ASP A 110 12.19 -34.59 -2.99
C ASP A 110 11.98 -33.87 -1.63
N LYS A 111 13.06 -33.26 -1.11
CA LYS A 111 13.09 -32.50 0.15
C LYS A 111 11.99 -31.44 0.22
N LYS A 112 11.61 -30.83 -0.91
CA LYS A 112 10.56 -29.79 -0.94
C LYS A 112 9.16 -30.30 -0.55
N TYR A 113 8.93 -31.61 -0.61
CA TYR A 113 7.65 -32.23 -0.24
C TYR A 113 7.63 -32.81 1.17
N TYR A 114 8.74 -32.78 1.92
CA TYR A 114 8.79 -33.34 3.28
C TYR A 114 7.74 -32.70 4.20
N GLY A 115 7.49 -31.40 4.03
CA GLY A 115 6.46 -30.68 4.80
C GLY A 115 5.01 -31.09 4.51
N ARG A 116 4.76 -31.94 3.50
CA ARG A 116 3.43 -32.54 3.21
C ARG A 116 3.17 -33.84 3.97
N TYR A 117 4.15 -34.36 4.70
CA TYR A 117 4.00 -35.56 5.49
C TYR A 117 3.88 -35.22 6.97
N PHE A 118 2.98 -35.90 7.66
CA PHE A 118 2.84 -35.80 9.11
C PHE A 118 3.13 -37.15 9.75
N GLY A 119 4.19 -37.20 10.55
CA GLY A 119 4.61 -38.42 11.25
C GLY A 119 3.97 -38.52 12.61
N VAL A 120 3.45 -39.70 12.94
CA VAL A 120 2.88 -40.04 14.24
C VAL A 120 3.54 -41.32 14.71
N LEU A 121 4.02 -41.33 15.94
CA LEU A 121 4.60 -42.50 16.59
C LEU A 121 3.75 -42.83 17.80
N THR A 122 3.35 -44.09 17.98
CA THR A 122 2.56 -44.50 19.15
C THR A 122 2.81 -45.95 19.57
N ASP A 123 2.69 -46.21 20.86
CA ASP A 123 2.60 -47.56 21.44
C ASP A 123 1.26 -47.83 22.13
N GLY A 124 0.26 -46.96 21.93
CA GLY A 124 -1.08 -47.12 22.51
C GLY A 124 -1.22 -46.65 23.95
N TYR A 125 -0.12 -46.30 24.64
CA TYR A 125 -0.15 -45.53 25.89
C TYR A 125 0.40 -44.12 25.69
N HIS A 126 1.43 -44.01 24.83
CA HIS A 126 2.11 -42.79 24.49
C HIS A 126 2.03 -42.50 22.99
N ILE A 127 2.20 -41.23 22.65
CA ILE A 127 2.17 -40.71 21.28
C ILE A 127 3.15 -39.55 21.13
N SER A 128 3.79 -39.46 19.97
CA SER A 128 4.69 -38.37 19.58
C SER A 128 4.47 -38.01 18.12
N PHE A 129 4.71 -36.75 17.77
CA PHE A 129 4.46 -36.17 16.47
C PHE A 129 5.76 -35.64 15.86
N ILE A 130 5.97 -35.92 14.58
CA ILE A 130 7.20 -35.59 13.86
C ILE A 130 6.86 -34.85 12.58
N ARG A 131 7.53 -33.72 12.34
CA ARG A 131 7.30 -32.87 11.18
C ARG A 131 8.59 -32.25 10.64
N PHE A 132 8.61 -31.94 9.34
CA PHE A 132 9.68 -31.16 8.72
C PHE A 132 9.22 -29.72 8.44
N ARG A 133 9.89 -28.72 9.01
CA ARG A 133 9.65 -27.27 8.81
C ARG A 133 10.94 -26.47 8.85
N LYS A 134 11.01 -25.36 8.10
CA LYS A 134 12.17 -24.44 8.07
C LYS A 134 13.52 -25.16 7.85
N GLU A 135 13.51 -26.17 6.98
CA GLU A 135 14.64 -27.07 6.75
C GLU A 135 15.11 -27.93 7.94
N THR A 136 14.34 -27.97 9.03
CA THR A 136 14.61 -28.72 10.26
C THR A 136 13.49 -29.69 10.64
N TRP A 137 13.78 -30.65 11.53
CA TRP A 137 12.77 -31.56 12.09
C TRP A 137 12.23 -30.99 13.40
N GLU A 138 10.91 -30.85 13.49
CA GLU A 138 10.18 -30.60 14.73
C GLU A 138 9.71 -31.94 15.29
N GLU A 139 10.05 -32.21 16.54
CA GLU A 139 9.73 -33.45 17.25
C GLU A 139 9.07 -33.08 18.56
N THR A 140 7.88 -33.62 18.82
CA THR A 140 7.29 -33.49 20.15
C THR A 140 7.90 -34.52 21.09
N GLU A 141 7.99 -34.16 22.37
CA GLU A 141 8.28 -35.10 23.45
C GLU A 141 7.24 -36.24 23.47
N LEU A 142 7.53 -37.27 24.27
CA LEU A 142 6.63 -38.40 24.46
C LEU A 142 5.44 -37.95 25.31
N LEU A 143 4.25 -37.92 24.70
CA LEU A 143 3.02 -37.49 25.35
C LEU A 143 2.14 -38.70 25.70
N GLU A 144 1.38 -38.63 26.79
CA GLU A 144 0.38 -39.64 27.09
C GLU A 144 -0.82 -39.52 26.12
N ILE A 145 -1.38 -40.65 25.71
CA ILE A 145 -2.62 -40.67 24.94
C ILE A 145 -3.77 -40.17 25.81
N ASN A 146 -4.38 -39.07 25.40
CA ASN A 146 -5.57 -38.45 25.98
C ASN A 146 -6.39 -37.76 24.88
N SER A 147 -7.55 -37.19 25.21
CA SER A 147 -8.40 -36.48 24.23
C SER A 147 -7.63 -35.45 23.41
N HIS A 148 -6.75 -34.66 24.01
CA HIS A 148 -5.99 -33.64 23.31
C HIS A 148 -5.06 -34.23 22.24
N THR A 149 -4.30 -35.27 22.58
CA THR A 149 -3.40 -35.93 21.61
C THR A 149 -4.15 -36.69 20.51
N ILE A 150 -5.30 -37.29 20.83
CA ILE A 150 -6.15 -37.96 19.83
C ILE A 150 -6.79 -36.94 18.90
N LEU A 151 -7.28 -35.81 19.42
CA LEU A 151 -7.80 -34.72 18.60
C LEU A 151 -6.75 -34.26 17.59
N ARG A 152 -5.50 -34.08 18.04
CA ARG A 152 -4.38 -33.70 17.18
C ARG A 152 -4.07 -34.72 16.07
N LEU A 153 -4.19 -36.02 16.36
CA LEU A 153 -4.08 -37.08 15.36
C LEU A 153 -5.21 -36.99 14.32
N LEU A 154 -6.45 -36.84 14.79
CA LEU A 154 -7.62 -36.75 13.92
C LEU A 154 -7.60 -35.48 13.07
N GLU A 155 -7.12 -34.36 13.59
CA GLU A 155 -6.89 -33.12 12.83
C GLU A 155 -5.85 -33.31 11.72
N ALA A 156 -4.76 -34.04 11.99
CA ALA A 156 -3.76 -34.35 10.98
C ALA A 156 -4.34 -35.21 9.84
N ILE A 157 -5.16 -36.20 10.20
CA ILE A 157 -5.86 -37.05 9.22
C ILE A 157 -6.90 -36.23 8.44
N ARG A 158 -7.67 -35.35 9.10
CA ARG A 158 -8.62 -34.45 8.43
C ARG A 158 -7.94 -33.51 7.44
N GLY A 159 -6.72 -33.05 7.76
CA GLY A 159 -5.89 -32.23 6.88
C GLY A 159 -5.50 -32.89 5.56
N LEU A 160 -5.76 -34.19 5.37
CA LEU A 160 -5.61 -34.90 4.09
C LEU A 160 -6.67 -34.55 3.04
N ARG A 161 -7.80 -33.93 3.43
CA ARG A 161 -8.88 -33.53 2.52
C ARG A 161 -9.02 -32.02 2.32
N ARG A 162 -8.48 -31.24 3.25
CA ARG A 162 -8.62 -29.77 3.24
C ARG A 162 -7.41 -29.10 2.64
N LYS A 163 -7.64 -28.03 1.89
CA LYS A 163 -6.60 -27.17 1.34
C LYS A 163 -5.90 -26.41 2.48
N PRO A 164 -4.58 -26.21 2.44
CA PRO A 164 -3.95 -25.27 3.34
C PRO A 164 -4.46 -23.86 3.04
N ILE A 165 -4.54 -23.00 4.06
CA ILE A 165 -4.72 -21.55 3.83
C ILE A 165 -3.44 -21.03 3.19
N ASP A 166 -3.52 -20.81 1.88
CA ASP A 166 -2.44 -20.32 1.04
C ASP A 166 -3.00 -19.30 0.04
N ALA A 167 -2.24 -18.23 -0.21
CA ALA A 167 -2.70 -17.17 -1.09
C ALA A 167 -2.97 -17.63 -2.52
N ALA A 168 -2.16 -18.54 -3.08
CA ALA A 168 -2.36 -19.02 -4.44
C ALA A 168 -3.64 -19.86 -4.57
N LEU A 169 -3.88 -20.78 -3.63
CA LEU A 169 -5.09 -21.60 -3.62
C LEU A 169 -6.35 -20.75 -3.39
N LEU A 170 -6.30 -19.80 -2.46
CA LEU A 170 -7.41 -18.87 -2.23
C LEU A 170 -7.66 -17.98 -3.46
N LEU A 171 -6.64 -17.61 -4.23
CA LEU A 171 -6.82 -16.88 -5.49
C LEU A 171 -7.47 -17.72 -6.60
N GLU A 172 -7.24 -19.03 -6.63
CA GLU A 172 -7.94 -19.91 -7.56
C GLU A 172 -9.44 -19.96 -7.26
N ASP A 173 -9.80 -20.08 -5.98
CA ASP A 173 -11.19 -20.25 -5.54
C ASP A 173 -11.95 -18.93 -5.31
N PHE A 174 -11.27 -17.83 -4.98
CA PHE A 174 -11.87 -16.53 -4.63
C PHE A 174 -11.31 -15.35 -5.42
N GLY A 175 -10.36 -15.58 -6.32
CA GLY A 175 -9.84 -14.54 -7.19
C GLY A 175 -10.83 -14.11 -8.28
N PRO A 176 -10.51 -13.08 -9.06
CA PRO A 176 -11.41 -12.45 -10.04
C PRO A 176 -11.82 -13.36 -11.21
N LYS A 177 -11.14 -14.49 -11.39
CA LYS A 177 -11.48 -15.50 -12.40
C LYS A 177 -12.41 -16.59 -11.88
N SER A 178 -12.55 -16.71 -10.55
CA SER A 178 -13.44 -17.67 -9.92
C SER A 178 -14.89 -17.37 -10.23
N GLU A 179 -15.68 -18.44 -10.41
CA GLU A 179 -17.12 -18.36 -10.55
C GLU A 179 -17.78 -17.76 -9.31
N VAL A 180 -17.36 -18.19 -8.12
CA VAL A 180 -17.85 -17.69 -6.82
C VAL A 180 -17.66 -16.17 -6.74
N SER A 181 -16.44 -15.69 -7.02
CA SER A 181 -16.12 -14.26 -6.96
C SER A 181 -16.98 -13.43 -7.93
N ARG A 182 -17.05 -13.84 -9.20
CA ARG A 182 -17.80 -13.10 -10.23
C ARG A 182 -19.29 -13.06 -9.93
N LYS A 183 -19.88 -14.19 -9.53
CA LYS A 183 -21.30 -14.29 -9.20
C LYS A 183 -21.64 -13.43 -7.98
N SER A 184 -20.89 -13.55 -6.89
CA SER A 184 -21.13 -12.76 -5.67
C SER A 184 -20.97 -11.26 -5.93
N ILE A 185 -19.89 -10.82 -6.60
CA ILE A 185 -19.66 -9.40 -6.90
C ILE A 185 -20.79 -8.83 -7.77
N LEU A 186 -21.26 -9.59 -8.77
CA LEU A 186 -22.35 -9.15 -9.63
C LEU A 186 -23.68 -9.06 -8.87
N ILE A 187 -23.97 -10.00 -7.97
CA ILE A 187 -25.14 -9.95 -7.07
C ILE A 187 -25.08 -8.70 -6.18
N PHE A 188 -23.93 -8.42 -5.57
CA PHE A 188 -23.75 -7.22 -4.75
C PHE A 188 -23.90 -5.94 -5.58
N TYR A 189 -23.25 -5.87 -6.74
CA TYR A 189 -23.36 -4.71 -7.63
C TYR A 189 -24.81 -4.44 -8.07
N ASN A 190 -25.54 -5.47 -8.47
CA ASN A 190 -26.93 -5.33 -8.93
C ASN A 190 -27.89 -4.87 -7.83
N ASN A 191 -27.70 -5.34 -6.60
CA ASN A 191 -28.50 -4.87 -5.46
C ASN A 191 -28.16 -3.42 -5.09
N LEU A 192 -26.88 -3.06 -5.13
CA LEU A 192 -26.42 -1.69 -4.90
C LEU A 192 -26.90 -0.70 -5.97
N GLU A 193 -27.09 -1.15 -7.21
CA GLU A 193 -27.70 -0.35 -8.28
C GLU A 193 -29.18 -0.05 -8.00
N LYS A 194 -29.91 -1.04 -7.46
CA LYS A 194 -31.37 -0.98 -7.24
C LYS A 194 -31.75 -0.46 -5.85
N THR A 195 -30.78 -0.20 -4.98
CA THR A 195 -30.99 0.15 -3.56
C THR A 195 -32.01 1.27 -3.36
N LYS A 196 -32.96 1.01 -2.46
CA LYS A 196 -33.88 2.01 -1.92
C LYS A 196 -33.53 2.40 -0.49
N SER A 197 -32.70 1.61 0.21
CA SER A 197 -32.28 1.90 1.58
C SER A 197 -31.57 3.23 1.70
N SER A 198 -32.05 4.06 2.63
CA SER A 198 -31.43 5.34 2.95
C SER A 198 -30.05 5.15 3.60
N ARG A 199 -29.87 4.04 4.33
CA ARG A 199 -28.64 3.67 5.01
C ARG A 199 -27.59 3.15 4.03
N THR A 200 -27.95 2.26 3.11
CA THR A 200 -27.04 1.78 2.05
C THR A 200 -26.46 2.94 1.25
N LYS A 201 -27.32 3.89 0.82
CA LYS A 201 -26.90 5.10 0.12
C LYS A 201 -25.96 5.97 0.96
N MET A 202 -26.23 6.09 2.25
CA MET A 202 -25.37 6.84 3.17
C MET A 202 -23.99 6.19 3.34
N LEU A 203 -23.93 4.87 3.55
CA LEU A 203 -22.68 4.11 3.69
C LEU A 203 -21.82 4.23 2.43
N PHE A 204 -22.41 4.02 1.24
CA PHE A 204 -21.73 4.18 -0.04
C PHE A 204 -21.17 5.60 -0.23
N ASN A 205 -21.97 6.64 0.05
CA ASN A 205 -21.54 8.02 -0.14
C ASN A 205 -20.43 8.42 0.84
N ASP A 206 -20.48 7.95 2.09
CA ASP A 206 -19.44 8.26 3.07
C ASP A 206 -18.15 7.48 2.79
N TRP A 207 -18.25 6.21 2.38
CA TRP A 207 -17.13 5.46 1.82
C TRP A 207 -16.49 6.22 0.65
N ARG A 208 -17.29 6.70 -0.32
CA ARG A 208 -16.79 7.47 -1.47
C ARG A 208 -16.05 8.74 -1.02
N ARG A 209 -16.58 9.45 -0.02
CA ARG A 209 -15.94 10.64 0.57
C ARG A 209 -14.57 10.30 1.18
N VAL A 210 -14.47 9.21 1.94
CA VAL A 210 -13.21 8.77 2.57
C VAL A 210 -12.24 8.26 1.50
N PHE A 211 -12.69 7.39 0.60
CA PHE A 211 -11.90 6.83 -0.49
C PHE A 211 -11.28 7.92 -1.40
N SER A 212 -12.02 9.01 -1.65
CA SER A 212 -11.52 10.16 -2.42
C SER A 212 -10.39 10.97 -1.75
N GLN A 213 -10.21 10.82 -0.42
CA GLN A 213 -9.12 11.46 0.33
C GLN A 213 -7.84 10.64 0.28
N VAL A 214 -7.96 9.32 0.24
CA VAL A 214 -6.83 8.39 0.31
C VAL A 214 -6.20 8.18 -1.07
N CYS A 215 -6.99 8.23 -2.14
CA CYS A 215 -6.53 7.90 -3.49
C CYS A 215 -6.58 9.12 -4.42
N SER A 216 -5.73 9.12 -5.45
CA SER A 216 -5.83 10.12 -6.53
C SER A 216 -7.07 9.82 -7.38
N TYR A 217 -8.25 10.23 -6.91
CA TYR A 217 -9.53 9.72 -7.36
C TYR A 217 -10.02 10.35 -8.68
N SER A 218 -10.50 9.51 -9.61
CA SER A 218 -11.43 9.88 -10.69
C SER A 218 -12.13 8.64 -11.25
N THR A 219 -13.38 8.77 -11.69
CA THR A 219 -14.17 7.66 -12.28
C THR A 219 -13.48 7.03 -13.50
N GLU A 220 -12.78 7.83 -14.31
CA GLU A 220 -12.01 7.34 -15.46
C GLU A 220 -10.94 6.30 -15.08
N LYS A 221 -10.38 6.41 -13.87
CA LYS A 221 -9.32 5.51 -13.42
C LYS A 221 -9.82 4.10 -13.10
N LEU A 222 -11.10 3.98 -12.75
CA LEU A 222 -11.75 2.72 -12.36
C LEU A 222 -12.31 1.94 -13.56
N LYS A 223 -12.38 2.54 -14.76
CA LYS A 223 -12.95 1.88 -15.98
C LYS A 223 -12.29 0.55 -16.35
N GLY A 224 -11.06 0.29 -15.90
CA GLY A 224 -10.40 -1.00 -16.09
C GLY A 224 -11.17 -2.17 -15.48
N LEU A 225 -11.95 -1.92 -14.42
CA LEU A 225 -12.75 -2.95 -13.73
C LEU A 225 -13.84 -3.55 -14.61
N ILE A 226 -14.45 -2.77 -15.51
CA ILE A 226 -15.55 -3.24 -16.38
C ILE A 226 -15.09 -4.43 -17.22
N LYS A 227 -13.94 -4.27 -17.89
CA LYS A 227 -13.32 -5.32 -18.70
C LYS A 227 -12.83 -6.47 -17.82
N TYR A 228 -12.29 -6.17 -16.64
CA TYR A 228 -11.72 -7.17 -15.75
C TYR A 228 -12.76 -8.18 -15.24
N TYR A 229 -13.97 -7.71 -14.94
CA TYR A 229 -15.08 -8.53 -14.45
C TYR A 229 -16.10 -8.92 -15.54
N GLY A 230 -15.90 -8.52 -16.79
CA GLY A 230 -16.73 -8.96 -17.93
C GLY A 230 -18.11 -8.32 -18.00
N ILE A 231 -18.31 -7.13 -17.44
CA ILE A 231 -19.60 -6.42 -17.38
C ILE A 231 -19.75 -5.46 -18.59
N GLU A 232 -19.11 -5.78 -19.72
CA GLU A 232 -19.06 -4.91 -20.92
C GLU A 232 -20.40 -4.79 -21.65
N LYS A 233 -21.35 -5.70 -21.37
CA LYS A 233 -22.66 -5.75 -22.04
C LYS A 233 -23.68 -4.75 -21.48
N GLU A 234 -23.38 -4.08 -20.37
CA GLU A 234 -24.24 -3.05 -19.78
C GLU A 234 -24.00 -1.68 -20.43
N LYS A 235 -25.09 -0.96 -20.76
CA LYS A 235 -24.99 0.34 -21.48
C LYS A 235 -24.27 1.42 -20.68
N ILE A 236 -24.43 1.43 -19.35
CA ILE A 236 -23.80 2.38 -18.41
C ILE A 236 -23.48 1.61 -17.12
N VAL A 237 -22.21 1.51 -16.76
CA VAL A 237 -21.75 0.86 -15.52
C VAL A 237 -21.28 1.93 -14.54
N ASP A 238 -21.83 1.94 -13.32
CA ASP A 238 -21.33 2.75 -12.22
C ASP A 238 -20.09 2.07 -11.62
N VAL A 239 -18.92 2.50 -12.09
CA VAL A 239 -17.63 1.95 -11.68
C VAL A 239 -17.29 2.20 -10.20
N GLU A 240 -17.91 3.19 -9.56
CA GLU A 240 -17.72 3.44 -8.13
C GLU A 240 -18.45 2.37 -7.30
N LYS A 241 -19.70 2.09 -7.67
CA LYS A 241 -20.49 1.04 -7.06
C LYS A 241 -19.91 -0.34 -7.31
N LEU A 242 -19.36 -0.59 -8.50
CA LEU A 242 -18.62 -1.83 -8.78
C LEU A 242 -17.40 -1.96 -7.86
N MET A 243 -16.63 -0.90 -7.66
CA MET A 243 -15.51 -0.90 -6.71
C MET A 243 -15.97 -1.15 -5.27
N PHE A 244 -17.07 -0.53 -4.85
CA PHE A 244 -17.66 -0.76 -3.53
C PHE A 244 -18.16 -2.19 -3.34
N ALA A 245 -18.74 -2.81 -4.37
CA ALA A 245 -19.14 -4.23 -4.37
C ALA A 245 -17.92 -5.17 -4.29
N ILE A 246 -16.83 -4.87 -5.01
CA ILE A 246 -15.56 -5.63 -4.90
C ILE A 246 -14.98 -5.53 -3.48
N HIS A 247 -14.99 -4.33 -2.89
CA HIS A 247 -14.56 -4.15 -1.49
C HIS A 247 -15.45 -4.92 -0.53
N THR A 248 -16.77 -4.89 -0.73
CA THR A 248 -17.74 -5.64 0.08
C THR A 248 -17.44 -7.14 0.03
N TYR A 249 -17.30 -7.71 -1.17
CA TYR A 249 -16.91 -9.11 -1.36
C TYR A 249 -15.62 -9.47 -0.62
N TYR A 250 -14.58 -8.65 -0.79
CA TYR A 250 -13.30 -8.85 -0.13
C TYR A 250 -13.41 -8.78 1.40
N THR A 251 -14.20 -7.85 1.94
CA THR A 251 -14.42 -7.76 3.38
C THR A 251 -15.20 -8.94 3.95
N ILE A 252 -16.22 -9.46 3.25
CA ILE A 252 -16.95 -10.66 3.68
C ILE A 252 -16.00 -11.85 3.75
N LEU A 253 -15.22 -12.08 2.69
CA LEU A 253 -14.21 -13.15 2.64
C LEU A 253 -13.24 -13.05 3.82
N MET A 254 -12.72 -11.85 4.08
CA MET A 254 -11.79 -11.59 5.17
C MET A 254 -12.41 -11.80 6.56
N LYS A 255 -13.65 -11.33 6.79
CA LYS A 255 -14.35 -11.50 8.07
C LYS A 255 -14.64 -12.96 8.36
N LEU A 256 -15.18 -13.69 7.37
CA LEU A 256 -15.48 -15.12 7.52
C LEU A 256 -14.21 -15.92 7.80
N LEU A 257 -13.14 -15.69 7.03
CA LEU A 257 -11.87 -16.37 7.24
C LEU A 257 -11.23 -16.02 8.59
N THR A 258 -11.24 -14.74 8.99
CA THR A 258 -10.69 -14.31 10.29
C THR A 258 -11.51 -14.88 11.44
N SER A 259 -12.85 -14.92 11.32
CA SER A 259 -13.71 -15.52 12.33
C SER A 259 -13.38 -17.00 12.49
N GLU A 260 -13.30 -17.74 11.39
CA GLU A 260 -12.95 -19.18 11.42
C GLU A 260 -11.58 -19.44 12.07
N ILE A 261 -10.58 -18.64 11.72
CA ILE A 261 -9.23 -18.75 12.31
C ILE A 261 -9.30 -18.45 13.81
N VAL A 262 -9.88 -17.32 14.19
CA VAL A 262 -9.87 -16.86 15.58
C VAL A 262 -10.67 -17.78 16.49
N THR A 263 -11.80 -18.34 16.03
CA THR A 263 -12.58 -19.30 16.82
C THR A 263 -11.77 -20.56 17.11
N LEU A 264 -11.01 -21.09 16.14
CA LEU A 264 -10.17 -22.27 16.36
C LEU A 264 -9.10 -22.04 17.45
N PHE A 265 -8.49 -20.85 17.51
CA PHE A 265 -7.35 -20.60 18.40
C PHE A 265 -7.72 -19.99 19.75
N ALA A 266 -8.84 -19.27 19.84
CA ALA A 266 -9.23 -18.56 21.05
C ALA A 266 -10.06 -19.41 22.01
N ASP A 267 -10.90 -20.33 21.49
CA ASP A 267 -11.67 -21.29 22.29
C ASP A 267 -12.14 -22.50 21.45
N SER A 268 -11.55 -23.67 21.68
CA SER A 268 -11.89 -24.90 20.92
C SER A 268 -13.32 -25.38 21.12
N LEU A 269 -14.05 -24.87 22.12
CA LEU A 269 -15.44 -25.25 22.40
C LEU A 269 -16.45 -24.56 21.49
N ILE A 270 -16.09 -23.45 20.82
CA ILE A 270 -17.04 -22.61 20.08
C ILE A 270 -17.32 -23.16 18.65
N GLY A 271 -16.64 -24.23 18.24
CA GLY A 271 -16.89 -24.89 16.94
C GLY A 271 -16.53 -24.03 15.73
N SER A 272 -16.78 -24.52 14.52
CA SER A 272 -16.50 -23.77 13.28
C SER A 272 -17.57 -22.71 13.04
N TYR A 273 -17.15 -21.44 12.91
CA TYR A 273 -18.06 -20.34 12.61
C TYR A 273 -18.66 -20.48 11.21
N LEU A 274 -17.87 -20.98 10.25
CA LEU A 274 -18.36 -21.24 8.90
C LEU A 274 -19.47 -22.30 8.88
N LYS A 275 -19.39 -23.33 9.74
CA LYS A 275 -20.47 -24.32 9.89
C LYS A 275 -21.72 -23.70 10.49
N LYS A 276 -21.58 -22.82 11.48
CA LYS A 276 -22.72 -22.08 12.05
C LYS A 276 -23.50 -21.34 10.95
N ILE A 277 -22.79 -20.71 10.01
CA ILE A 277 -23.39 -20.02 8.86
C ILE A 277 -24.01 -21.00 7.87
N GLU A 278 -23.35 -22.13 7.60
CA GLU A 278 -23.88 -23.20 6.76
C GLU A 278 -25.21 -23.75 7.32
N GLU A 279 -25.25 -24.08 8.61
CA GLU A 279 -26.43 -24.60 9.30
C GLU A 279 -27.57 -23.57 9.35
N ALA A 280 -27.26 -22.31 9.64
CA ALA A 280 -28.26 -21.24 9.64
C ALA A 280 -28.91 -21.08 8.26
N TYR A 281 -28.11 -21.11 7.18
CA TYR A 281 -28.64 -21.06 5.81
C TYR A 281 -29.54 -22.26 5.47
N LEU A 282 -29.18 -23.47 5.90
CA LEU A 282 -29.96 -24.68 5.64
C LEU A 282 -31.29 -24.71 6.40
N LYS A 283 -31.39 -23.99 7.53
CA LYS A 283 -32.63 -23.82 8.29
C LYS A 283 -33.53 -22.74 7.68
N ASP A 284 -33.03 -21.51 7.58
CA ASP A 284 -33.76 -20.38 7.02
C ASP A 284 -32.81 -19.22 6.63
N ASN A 285 -33.10 -18.54 5.52
CA ASN A 285 -32.37 -17.35 5.08
C ASN A 285 -32.40 -16.22 6.12
N LYS A 286 -33.46 -16.16 6.95
CA LYS A 286 -33.55 -15.17 8.03
C LYS A 286 -32.59 -15.46 9.18
N GLU A 287 -32.43 -16.73 9.56
CA GLU A 287 -31.46 -17.13 10.59
C GLU A 287 -30.03 -16.78 10.16
N MET A 288 -29.67 -17.05 8.90
CA MET A 288 -28.36 -16.66 8.35
C MET A 288 -28.14 -15.13 8.40
N MET A 289 -29.18 -14.34 8.11
CA MET A 289 -29.11 -12.87 8.21
C MET A 289 -28.84 -12.42 9.65
N GLU A 290 -29.50 -13.03 10.63
CA GLU A 290 -29.33 -12.72 12.04
C GLU A 290 -27.91 -13.07 12.52
N GLU A 291 -27.37 -14.23 12.12
CA GLU A 291 -25.99 -14.62 12.40
C GLU A 291 -24.94 -13.66 11.79
N LEU A 292 -25.16 -13.21 10.55
CA LEU A 292 -24.30 -12.23 9.91
C LEU A 292 -24.46 -10.84 10.54
N LYS A 293 -25.65 -10.50 11.04
CA LYS A 293 -25.86 -9.24 11.77
C LYS A 293 -25.09 -9.25 13.08
N GLU A 294 -25.13 -10.35 13.83
CA GLU A 294 -24.31 -10.54 15.03
C GLU A 294 -22.81 -10.43 14.70
N LEU A 295 -22.37 -11.03 13.59
CA LEU A 295 -20.99 -10.86 13.12
C LEU A 295 -20.63 -9.40 12.92
N GLU A 296 -21.42 -8.64 12.15
CA GLU A 296 -21.17 -7.23 11.84
C GLU A 296 -21.22 -6.32 13.07
N GLU A 297 -21.93 -6.75 14.12
CA GLU A 297 -21.92 -6.08 15.42
C GLU A 297 -20.75 -6.54 16.32
N GLY A 298 -20.00 -7.57 15.91
CA GLY A 298 -18.81 -8.08 16.59
C GLY A 298 -19.10 -9.22 17.57
N GLY A 299 -20.27 -9.85 17.51
CA GLY A 299 -20.76 -10.88 18.44
C GLY A 299 -19.73 -11.96 18.77
N ILE A 300 -19.37 -12.78 17.77
CA ILE A 300 -18.39 -13.87 17.93
C ILE A 300 -17.04 -13.40 18.48
N PHE A 301 -16.59 -12.20 18.08
CA PHE A 301 -15.33 -11.64 18.57
C PHE A 301 -15.43 -11.22 20.04
N ARG A 302 -16.56 -10.62 20.46
CA ARG A 302 -16.78 -10.23 21.86
C ARG A 302 -16.91 -11.44 22.78
N GLU A 303 -17.56 -12.50 22.33
CA GLU A 303 -17.60 -13.80 23.04
C GLU A 303 -16.18 -14.33 23.27
N LEU A 304 -15.31 -14.16 22.28
CA LEU A 304 -13.88 -14.49 22.35
C LEU A 304 -13.03 -13.44 23.08
N GLY A 305 -13.63 -12.42 23.71
CA GLY A 305 -12.92 -11.37 24.43
C GLY A 305 -12.16 -10.37 23.55
N ILE A 306 -12.50 -10.25 22.26
CA ILE A 306 -11.97 -9.25 21.33
C ILE A 306 -13.02 -8.17 21.12
N LYS A 307 -12.80 -6.97 21.67
CA LYS A 307 -13.87 -5.96 21.79
C LYS A 307 -14.18 -5.20 20.51
N ASN A 308 -13.22 -5.07 19.60
CA ASN A 308 -13.22 -3.98 18.62
C ASN A 308 -12.77 -4.39 17.21
N PHE A 309 -12.87 -5.66 16.84
CA PHE A 309 -12.49 -6.11 15.49
C PHE A 309 -13.36 -5.44 14.41
N LEU A 310 -14.68 -5.52 14.55
CA LEU A 310 -15.66 -4.92 13.65
C LEU A 310 -16.19 -3.61 14.22
N GLU A 311 -15.55 -2.51 13.80
CA GLU A 311 -15.95 -1.14 14.15
C GLU A 311 -16.21 -0.34 12.88
N ALA A 312 -17.36 0.36 12.83
CA ALA A 312 -17.68 1.30 11.76
C ALA A 312 -17.61 0.69 10.34
N ASP A 313 -18.27 -0.44 10.12
CA ASP A 313 -18.19 -1.12 8.84
C ASP A 313 -19.13 -0.51 7.78
N TYR A 314 -18.53 0.11 6.76
CA TYR A 314 -19.24 0.59 5.58
C TYR A 314 -19.80 -0.57 4.74
N PHE A 315 -19.21 -1.75 4.84
CA PHE A 315 -19.45 -2.87 3.94
C PHE A 315 -20.55 -3.82 4.41
N ALA A 316 -21.15 -3.58 5.58
CA ALA A 316 -22.29 -4.34 6.12
C ALA A 316 -23.65 -4.02 5.47
N TRP A 317 -23.67 -3.18 4.43
CA TRP A 317 -24.90 -2.72 3.75
C TRP A 317 -25.73 -3.85 3.13
N TYR A 318 -25.12 -5.01 2.85
CA TYR A 318 -25.83 -6.17 2.30
C TYR A 318 -26.91 -6.70 3.25
N LEU A 319 -26.83 -6.39 4.55
CA LEU A 319 -27.88 -6.70 5.53
C LEU A 319 -29.12 -5.82 5.33
N ASP A 320 -28.94 -4.57 4.90
CA ASP A 320 -30.04 -3.64 4.62
C ASP A 320 -30.73 -3.92 3.27
N GLU A 321 -30.05 -4.66 2.40
CA GLU A 321 -30.54 -5.08 1.08
C GLU A 321 -30.76 -6.60 1.01
N TRP A 322 -30.94 -7.27 2.16
CA TRP A 322 -30.95 -8.73 2.25
C TRP A 322 -31.94 -9.39 1.30
N SER A 323 -31.48 -10.43 0.59
CA SER A 323 -32.26 -11.20 -0.36
C SER A 323 -31.78 -12.65 -0.40
N SER A 324 -32.58 -13.56 -0.99
CA SER A 324 -32.18 -14.97 -1.16
C SER A 324 -30.94 -15.11 -2.05
N GLU A 325 -30.74 -14.23 -3.02
CA GLU A 325 -29.55 -14.18 -3.85
C GLU A 325 -28.30 -13.78 -3.05
N ILE A 326 -28.42 -12.79 -2.15
CA ILE A 326 -27.32 -12.39 -1.25
C ILE A 326 -26.98 -13.52 -0.27
N ALA A 327 -28.00 -14.13 0.34
CA ALA A 327 -27.82 -15.28 1.23
C ALA A 327 -27.06 -16.42 0.52
N THR A 328 -27.51 -16.77 -0.70
CA THR A 328 -26.86 -17.81 -1.52
C THR A 328 -25.42 -17.43 -1.89
N ALA A 329 -25.16 -16.18 -2.23
CA ALA A 329 -23.81 -15.71 -2.57
C ALA A 329 -22.83 -15.83 -1.38
N ILE A 330 -23.28 -15.51 -0.16
CA ILE A 330 -22.45 -15.62 1.05
C ILE A 330 -22.31 -17.09 1.48
N TYR A 331 -23.35 -17.89 1.30
CA TYR A 331 -23.32 -19.34 1.54
C TYR A 331 -22.29 -20.02 0.64
N GLU A 332 -22.27 -19.70 -0.67
CA GLU A 332 -21.29 -20.26 -1.61
C GLU A 332 -19.85 -19.91 -1.21
N ILE A 333 -19.60 -18.68 -0.73
CA ILE A 333 -18.30 -18.28 -0.17
C ILE A 333 -17.97 -19.13 1.06
N SER A 334 -18.90 -19.23 2.00
CA SER A 334 -18.70 -19.95 3.28
C SER A 334 -18.44 -21.44 3.06
N LYS A 335 -19.27 -22.07 2.22
CA LYS A 335 -19.13 -23.47 1.79
C LYS A 335 -17.78 -23.72 1.14
N LYS A 336 -17.32 -22.80 0.30
CA LYS A 336 -16.01 -22.93 -0.35
C LYS A 336 -14.86 -22.72 0.63
N LEU A 337 -15.02 -21.88 1.64
CA LEU A 337 -14.02 -21.71 2.71
C LEU A 337 -13.91 -22.94 3.61
N LEU A 338 -14.98 -23.73 3.80
CA LEU A 338 -14.95 -24.99 4.57
C LEU A 338 -14.04 -26.07 3.96
N ASP A 339 -13.65 -25.93 2.69
CA ASP A 339 -12.64 -26.76 2.04
C ASP A 339 -11.21 -26.49 2.57
N TYR A 340 -11.00 -25.39 3.30
CA TYR A 340 -9.69 -24.98 3.82
C TYR A 340 -9.50 -25.40 5.28
N GLU A 341 -8.25 -25.61 5.68
CA GLU A 341 -7.89 -25.98 7.06
C GLU A 341 -7.37 -24.75 7.84
N PRO A 342 -8.14 -24.21 8.82
CA PRO A 342 -7.75 -23.03 9.58
C PRO A 342 -6.49 -23.22 10.42
N ALA A 343 -6.20 -24.45 10.86
CA ALA A 343 -4.99 -24.78 11.61
C ALA A 343 -3.70 -24.44 10.83
N THR A 344 -3.75 -24.27 9.50
CA THR A 344 -2.61 -23.85 8.67
C THR A 344 -1.90 -22.59 9.21
N VAL A 345 -2.62 -21.72 9.94
CA VAL A 345 -2.09 -20.51 10.56
C VAL A 345 -0.99 -20.77 11.57
N GLU A 346 -1.17 -21.75 12.44
CA GLU A 346 -0.12 -22.17 13.38
C GLU A 346 0.97 -22.96 12.64
N LEU A 347 0.58 -23.73 11.63
CA LEU A 347 1.48 -24.67 10.99
C LEU A 347 2.44 -24.03 9.99
N THR A 348 2.08 -22.90 9.39
CA THR A 348 2.91 -22.12 8.45
C THR A 348 2.55 -20.63 8.52
N PRO A 349 2.85 -19.94 9.64
CA PRO A 349 2.51 -18.52 9.82
C PRO A 349 3.09 -17.63 8.70
N GLU A 350 4.26 -18.00 8.16
CA GLU A 350 4.94 -17.26 7.10
C GLU A 350 4.13 -17.22 5.79
N ARG A 351 3.31 -18.23 5.50
CA ARG A 351 2.48 -18.29 4.27
C ARG A 351 1.27 -17.35 4.33
N ILE A 352 0.89 -16.91 5.53
CA ILE A 352 -0.33 -16.12 5.74
C ILE A 352 -0.05 -14.62 5.88
N LYS A 353 1.20 -14.24 6.14
CA LYS A 353 1.65 -12.83 6.28
C LYS A 353 1.13 -11.90 5.17
N ASP A 354 1.02 -12.43 3.95
CA ASP A 354 0.65 -11.68 2.76
C ASP A 354 -0.75 -12.03 2.19
N LEU A 355 -1.55 -12.81 2.93
CA LEU A 355 -2.76 -13.41 2.39
C LEU A 355 -3.76 -12.37 1.88
N PHE A 356 -4.20 -11.48 2.77
CA PHE A 356 -5.20 -10.46 2.46
C PHE A 356 -4.67 -9.44 1.44
N LYS A 357 -3.39 -9.07 1.54
CA LYS A 357 -2.70 -8.21 0.57
C LYS A 357 -2.74 -8.81 -0.83
N ARG A 358 -2.40 -10.09 -1.00
CA ARG A 358 -2.43 -10.78 -2.30
C ARG A 358 -3.84 -10.93 -2.85
N LEU A 359 -4.81 -11.28 -2.00
CA LEU A 359 -6.21 -11.36 -2.40
C LEU A 359 -6.70 -10.02 -2.97
N TYR A 360 -6.47 -8.92 -2.27
CA TYR A 360 -6.85 -7.60 -2.74
C TYR A 360 -6.15 -7.20 -4.04
N GLN A 361 -4.82 -7.40 -4.11
CA GLN A 361 -4.01 -7.04 -5.28
C GLN A 361 -4.43 -7.76 -6.57
N ASN A 362 -5.09 -8.92 -6.45
CA ASN A 362 -5.63 -9.67 -7.58
C ASN A 362 -7.09 -9.34 -7.85
N LEU A 363 -7.92 -9.06 -6.83
CA LEU A 363 -9.29 -8.59 -7.05
C LEU A 363 -9.31 -7.23 -7.77
N VAL A 364 -8.38 -6.33 -7.43
CA VAL A 364 -8.23 -5.04 -8.11
C VAL A 364 -7.03 -5.08 -9.05
N PRO A 365 -7.23 -4.96 -10.39
CA PRO A 365 -6.15 -5.12 -11.35
C PRO A 365 -5.08 -4.04 -11.19
N ARG A 366 -3.84 -4.41 -11.54
CA ARG A 366 -2.64 -3.57 -11.35
C ARG A 366 -2.77 -2.19 -11.97
N ASP A 367 -3.37 -2.06 -13.14
CA ASP A 367 -3.54 -0.78 -13.82
C ASP A 367 -4.47 0.17 -13.04
N VAL A 368 -5.51 -0.37 -12.38
CA VAL A 368 -6.43 0.40 -11.53
C VAL A 368 -5.73 0.81 -10.24
N ARG A 369 -5.06 -0.11 -9.53
CA ARG A 369 -4.28 0.20 -8.32
C ARG A 369 -3.22 1.29 -8.57
N HIS A 370 -2.50 1.19 -9.68
CA HIS A 370 -1.55 2.21 -10.13
C HIS A 370 -2.16 3.59 -10.32
N LYS A 371 -3.32 3.64 -10.98
CA LYS A 371 -4.01 4.91 -11.23
C LYS A 371 -4.54 5.53 -9.94
N LEU A 372 -4.93 4.70 -8.97
CA LEU A 372 -5.34 5.11 -7.62
C LEU A 372 -4.15 5.57 -6.77
N GLY A 373 -2.95 5.06 -7.04
CA GLY A 373 -1.74 5.34 -6.28
C GLY A 373 -1.56 4.41 -5.08
N GLU A 374 -2.24 3.26 -5.07
CA GLU A 374 -2.17 2.27 -3.99
C GLU A 374 -1.00 1.30 -4.25
N TYR A 375 0.03 1.41 -3.40
CA TYR A 375 1.20 0.55 -3.44
C TYR A 375 1.42 -0.10 -2.09
N PHE A 376 1.43 -1.43 -2.07
CA PHE A 376 1.76 -2.19 -0.86
C PHE A 376 3.27 -2.27 -0.68
N THR A 377 3.72 -2.16 0.57
CA THR A 377 5.13 -2.31 0.93
C THR A 377 5.53 -3.78 0.84
N PRO A 378 6.59 -4.13 0.08
CA PRO A 378 7.19 -5.46 0.12
C PRO A 378 7.79 -5.78 1.49
N ASP A 379 7.77 -7.06 1.87
CA ASP A 379 8.21 -7.50 3.20
C ASP A 379 9.70 -7.25 3.40
N TRP A 380 10.55 -7.58 2.41
CA TRP A 380 12.00 -7.28 2.47
C TRP A 380 12.30 -5.79 2.69
N LEU A 381 11.45 -4.90 2.18
CA LEU A 381 11.65 -3.46 2.33
C LEU A 381 11.23 -2.99 3.72
N ALA A 382 10.17 -3.58 4.27
CA ALA A 382 9.75 -3.32 5.64
C ALA A 382 10.74 -3.91 6.66
N GLU A 383 11.31 -5.08 6.40
CA GLU A 383 12.41 -5.68 7.17
C GLU A 383 13.65 -4.79 7.16
N LEU A 384 14.09 -4.33 5.96
CA LEU A 384 15.21 -3.39 5.84
C LEU A 384 14.98 -2.12 6.66
N LEU A 385 13.76 -1.58 6.67
CA LEU A 385 13.41 -0.41 7.45
C LEU A 385 13.52 -0.67 8.96
N LEU A 386 13.01 -1.80 9.45
CA LEU A 386 13.08 -2.19 10.86
C LEU A 386 14.53 -2.42 11.31
N GLU A 387 15.37 -3.03 10.46
CA GLU A 387 16.80 -3.19 10.70
C GLU A 387 17.52 -1.84 10.79
N GLU A 388 17.30 -0.94 9.82
CA GLU A 388 18.02 0.33 9.74
C GLU A 388 17.59 1.34 10.81
N VAL A 389 16.33 1.30 11.27
CA VAL A 389 15.91 2.06 12.45
C VAL A 389 16.47 1.44 13.74
N GLY A 390 16.91 0.19 13.70
CA GLY A 390 17.50 -0.54 14.82
C GLY A 390 16.46 -0.98 15.83
N TYR A 391 15.32 -1.51 15.36
CA TYR A 391 14.34 -2.17 16.21
C TYR A 391 14.71 -3.66 16.36
N ASP A 392 15.03 -4.06 17.58
CA ASP A 392 15.50 -5.40 17.97
C ASP A 392 14.37 -6.36 18.35
N GLY A 393 13.12 -5.88 18.41
CA GLY A 393 11.99 -6.67 18.90
C GLY A 393 11.70 -6.50 20.38
N ASN A 394 12.45 -5.68 21.13
CA ASN A 394 12.23 -5.52 22.56
C ASN A 394 10.77 -5.04 22.87
N PRO A 395 9.97 -5.84 23.60
CA PRO A 395 8.58 -5.50 23.90
C PRO A 395 8.36 -4.26 24.76
N ASP A 396 9.39 -3.75 25.44
CA ASP A 396 9.31 -2.49 26.22
C ASP A 396 9.45 -1.23 25.36
N LYS A 397 9.69 -1.38 24.05
CA LYS A 397 9.80 -0.29 23.10
C LYS A 397 8.51 -0.18 22.29
N SER A 398 7.88 0.99 22.33
CA SER A 398 6.63 1.21 21.62
C SER A 398 6.83 1.64 20.17
N VAL A 399 5.99 1.10 19.28
CA VAL A 399 6.03 1.26 17.83
C VAL A 399 4.69 1.77 17.33
N LEU A 400 4.72 2.80 16.48
CA LEU A 400 3.55 3.29 15.75
C LEU A 400 3.81 3.25 14.24
N ASP A 401 2.86 2.68 13.49
CA ASP A 401 2.71 2.96 12.06
C ASP A 401 1.50 3.88 11.81
N PRO A 402 1.74 5.18 11.53
CA PRO A 402 0.67 6.16 11.33
C PRO A 402 0.04 6.13 9.93
N ALA A 403 0.48 5.25 9.03
CA ALA A 403 -0.13 5.00 7.72
C ALA A 403 -0.06 3.49 7.42
N CYS A 404 -0.65 2.69 8.31
CA CYS A 404 -0.33 1.28 8.43
C CYS A 404 -0.76 0.41 7.25
N GLY A 405 -1.67 0.90 6.39
CA GLY A 405 -2.19 0.13 5.27
C GLY A 405 -2.74 -1.20 5.76
N SER A 406 -2.35 -2.31 5.13
CA SER A 406 -2.73 -3.66 5.56
C SER A 406 -1.95 -4.20 6.77
N GLY A 407 -1.09 -3.40 7.40
CA GLY A 407 -0.39 -3.74 8.64
C GLY A 407 0.95 -4.46 8.47
N THR A 408 1.60 -4.41 7.29
CA THR A 408 2.87 -5.13 7.02
C THR A 408 3.94 -4.83 8.07
N PHE A 409 4.17 -3.55 8.40
CA PHE A 409 5.15 -3.16 9.42
C PHE A 409 4.76 -3.66 10.82
N LEU A 410 3.46 -3.68 11.14
CA LEU A 410 2.96 -4.12 12.44
C LEU A 410 3.12 -5.62 12.61
N VAL A 411 2.79 -6.42 11.58
CA VAL A 411 2.99 -7.88 11.59
C VAL A 411 4.47 -8.23 11.76
N LEU A 412 5.37 -7.55 11.03
CA LEU A 412 6.81 -7.78 11.16
C LEU A 412 7.35 -7.33 12.54
N THR A 413 6.80 -6.27 13.11
CA THR A 413 7.11 -5.82 14.47
C THR A 413 6.71 -6.89 15.50
N ILE A 414 5.48 -7.39 15.42
CA ILE A 414 4.98 -8.48 16.28
C ILE A 414 5.84 -9.73 16.14
N LYS A 415 6.23 -10.09 14.91
CA LYS A 415 7.12 -11.22 14.64
C LYS A 415 8.45 -11.06 15.39
N LYS A 416 9.12 -9.89 15.27
CA LYS A 416 10.37 -9.60 15.99
C LYS A 416 10.17 -9.62 17.52
N MET A 417 9.04 -9.12 18.03
CA MET A 417 8.72 -9.20 19.47
C MET A 417 8.57 -10.63 19.97
N ARG A 418 7.99 -11.52 19.15
CA ARG A 418 7.88 -12.94 19.48
C ARG A 418 9.24 -13.62 19.49
N GLU A 419 10.08 -13.34 18.50
CA GLU A 419 11.47 -13.85 18.43
C GLU A 419 12.25 -13.38 19.68
N TYR A 420 12.19 -12.09 20.02
CA TYR A 420 12.80 -11.54 21.24
C TYR A 420 12.24 -12.19 22.52
N ALA A 421 10.92 -12.35 22.62
CA ALA A 421 10.30 -12.95 23.80
C ALA A 421 10.73 -14.40 24.03
N GLN A 422 10.93 -15.17 22.96
CA GLN A 422 11.44 -16.54 23.03
C GLN A 422 12.90 -16.56 23.52
N GLU A 423 13.75 -15.67 22.99
CA GLU A 423 15.16 -15.56 23.41
C GLU A 423 15.33 -15.08 24.86
N HIS A 424 14.40 -14.25 25.33
CA HIS A 424 14.43 -13.63 26.67
C HIS A 424 13.44 -14.23 27.68
N PHE A 425 12.79 -15.35 27.35
CA PHE A 425 11.85 -16.08 28.22
C PHE A 425 10.71 -15.21 28.79
N ILE A 426 10.11 -14.34 27.96
CA ILE A 426 8.95 -13.54 28.34
C ILE A 426 7.68 -14.39 28.20
N ASP A 427 6.85 -14.45 29.24
CA ASP A 427 5.60 -15.22 29.21
C ASP A 427 4.57 -14.67 28.21
N GLU A 428 3.74 -15.55 27.67
CA GLU A 428 2.82 -15.26 26.58
C GLU A 428 1.75 -14.23 26.94
N ARG A 429 1.30 -14.22 28.20
CA ARG A 429 0.31 -13.25 28.69
C ARG A 429 0.92 -11.85 28.72
N THR A 430 2.11 -11.71 29.30
CA THR A 430 2.84 -10.45 29.33
C THR A 430 3.15 -9.98 27.90
N LEU A 431 3.60 -10.88 27.03
CA LEU A 431 3.88 -10.56 25.63
C LEU A 431 2.63 -10.03 24.91
N LEU A 432 1.49 -10.71 25.02
CA LEU A 432 0.23 -10.27 24.43
C LEU A 432 -0.17 -8.88 24.92
N SER A 433 -0.09 -8.63 26.24
CA SER A 433 -0.39 -7.33 26.83
C SER A 433 0.56 -6.24 26.33
N LYS A 434 1.87 -6.51 26.19
CA LYS A 434 2.84 -5.55 25.64
C LYS A 434 2.55 -5.26 24.18
N ILE A 435 2.32 -6.28 23.34
CA ILE A 435 2.00 -6.10 21.92
C ILE A 435 0.78 -5.17 21.76
N VAL A 436 -0.34 -5.49 22.40
CA VAL A 436 -1.58 -4.69 22.31
C VAL A 436 -1.40 -3.24 22.81
N ASN A 437 -0.56 -3.01 23.83
CA ASN A 437 -0.35 -1.68 24.39
C ASN A 437 0.66 -0.83 23.61
N ASP A 438 1.65 -1.46 22.96
CA ASP A 438 2.83 -0.78 22.46
C ASP A 438 3.02 -0.85 20.94
N VAL A 439 2.30 -1.72 20.22
CA VAL A 439 2.32 -1.77 18.74
C VAL A 439 1.02 -1.24 18.18
N LYS A 440 1.01 -0.02 17.63
CA LYS A 440 -0.22 0.64 17.18
C LYS A 440 -0.20 1.01 15.69
N GLY A 441 -1.38 1.05 15.08
CA GLY A 441 -1.57 1.39 13.67
C GLY A 441 -2.65 2.46 13.47
N ILE A 442 -2.44 3.37 12.53
CA ILE A 442 -3.46 4.32 12.08
C ILE A 442 -3.53 4.29 10.56
N ASP A 443 -4.74 4.26 10.00
CA ASP A 443 -4.96 4.49 8.58
C ASP A 443 -6.30 5.19 8.35
N LEU A 444 -6.40 5.91 7.23
CA LEU A 444 -7.62 6.62 6.84
C LEU A 444 -8.54 5.74 5.97
N ASN A 445 -8.03 4.65 5.39
CA ASN A 445 -8.79 3.74 4.55
C ASN A 445 -9.48 2.64 5.39
N PRO A 446 -10.82 2.57 5.43
CA PRO A 446 -11.54 1.57 6.22
C PRO A 446 -11.18 0.13 5.83
N LEU A 447 -10.92 -0.12 4.55
CA LEU A 447 -10.55 -1.44 4.07
C LEU A 447 -9.16 -1.86 4.59
N ALA A 448 -8.21 -0.92 4.57
CA ALA A 448 -6.86 -1.14 5.03
C ALA A 448 -6.84 -1.39 6.55
N VAL A 449 -7.59 -0.60 7.32
CA VAL A 449 -7.76 -0.78 8.77
C VAL A 449 -8.31 -2.17 9.10
N LEU A 450 -9.37 -2.62 8.41
CA LEU A 450 -9.94 -3.95 8.65
C LEU A 450 -8.93 -5.06 8.30
N ALA A 451 -8.21 -4.93 7.19
CA ALA A 451 -7.15 -5.86 6.81
C ALA A 451 -6.00 -5.89 7.81
N SER A 452 -5.58 -4.72 8.31
CA SER A 452 -4.56 -4.61 9.35
C SER A 452 -5.03 -5.24 10.66
N LYS A 453 -6.29 -5.06 11.07
CA LYS A 453 -6.85 -5.73 12.26
C LYS A 453 -6.87 -7.24 12.11
N ALA A 454 -7.26 -7.74 10.93
CA ALA A 454 -7.28 -9.17 10.65
C ALA A 454 -5.87 -9.77 10.69
N ASN A 455 -4.91 -9.14 10.00
CA ASN A 455 -3.51 -9.54 10.03
C ASN A 455 -2.90 -9.48 11.44
N TYR A 456 -3.26 -8.46 12.22
CA TYR A 456 -2.81 -8.30 13.61
C TYR A 456 -3.35 -9.44 14.49
N LEU A 457 -4.64 -9.77 14.38
CA LEU A 457 -5.25 -10.89 15.09
C LEU A 457 -4.63 -12.23 14.71
N ILE A 458 -4.40 -12.46 13.42
CA ILE A 458 -3.76 -13.69 12.93
C ILE A 458 -2.32 -13.79 13.47
N ALA A 459 -1.57 -12.68 13.51
CA ALA A 459 -0.23 -12.66 14.10
C ALA A 459 -0.22 -12.96 15.62
N LEU A 460 -1.37 -12.78 16.28
CA LEU A 460 -1.61 -13.07 17.70
C LEU A 460 -2.33 -14.41 17.94
N ALA A 461 -2.73 -15.16 16.92
CA ALA A 461 -3.75 -16.20 17.03
C ALA A 461 -3.50 -17.18 18.18
N ASP A 462 -2.28 -17.72 18.30
CA ASP A 462 -1.88 -18.65 19.34
C ASP A 462 -1.80 -18.02 20.74
N LEU A 463 -1.53 -16.72 20.82
CA LEU A 463 -1.48 -15.95 22.07
C LEU A 463 -2.89 -15.62 22.61
N LEU A 464 -3.94 -15.67 21.79
CA LEU A 464 -5.30 -15.29 22.19
C LEU A 464 -5.86 -16.14 23.34
N ARG A 465 -5.36 -17.36 23.54
CA ARG A 465 -5.72 -18.22 24.69
C ARG A 465 -5.26 -17.63 26.04
N TYR A 466 -4.23 -16.78 26.04
CA TYR A 466 -3.66 -16.15 27.23
C TYR A 466 -4.22 -14.76 27.51
N ARG A 467 -5.26 -14.34 26.78
CA ARG A 467 -5.92 -13.04 26.93
C ARG A 467 -6.39 -12.79 28.37
N PRO A 468 -6.36 -11.52 28.83
CA PRO A 468 -6.93 -11.15 30.12
C PRO A 468 -8.44 -11.37 30.14
N LYS A 469 -9.02 -11.53 31.34
CA LYS A 469 -10.46 -11.75 31.51
C LYS A 469 -11.30 -10.61 30.97
N GLU A 470 -10.82 -9.37 31.11
CA GLU A 470 -11.48 -8.21 30.53
C GLU A 470 -11.42 -8.16 29.00
N GLY A 471 -10.68 -9.05 28.32
CA GLY A 471 -10.51 -9.05 26.87
C GLY A 471 -9.51 -8.02 26.35
N ILE A 472 -9.30 -8.02 25.03
CA ILE A 472 -8.33 -7.17 24.33
C ILE A 472 -9.01 -6.22 23.33
N GLU A 473 -8.34 -5.10 23.07
CA GLU A 473 -8.65 -4.19 21.96
C GLU A 473 -7.50 -4.23 20.96
N ILE A 474 -7.81 -4.40 19.68
CA ILE A 474 -6.85 -4.36 18.59
C ILE A 474 -6.51 -2.89 18.30
N PRO A 475 -5.25 -2.47 18.50
CA PRO A 475 -4.84 -1.06 18.54
C PRO A 475 -4.63 -0.45 17.14
N ILE A 476 -5.58 -0.67 16.25
CA ILE A 476 -5.59 -0.18 14.86
C ILE A 476 -6.80 0.74 14.67
N TYR A 477 -6.54 1.99 14.28
CA TYR A 477 -7.56 3.05 14.32
C TYR A 477 -7.83 3.62 12.93
N LEU A 478 -9.12 3.72 12.59
CA LEU A 478 -9.61 4.44 11.41
C LEU A 478 -9.61 5.95 11.68
N ALA A 479 -8.54 6.64 11.28
CA ALA A 479 -8.36 8.06 11.56
C ALA A 479 -7.36 8.75 10.61
N ASP A 480 -7.38 10.09 10.64
CA ASP A 480 -6.34 10.89 10.00
C ASP A 480 -5.18 11.18 10.97
N SER A 481 -4.00 10.66 10.65
CA SER A 481 -2.77 10.88 11.42
C SER A 481 -2.30 12.34 11.42
N ILE A 482 -2.66 13.12 10.42
CA ILE A 482 -2.19 14.49 10.19
C ILE A 482 -3.11 15.51 10.85
N ALA A 483 -4.38 15.53 10.42
CA ALA A 483 -5.30 16.62 10.72
C ALA A 483 -6.58 16.13 11.40
N VAL A 484 -6.97 16.84 12.45
CA VAL A 484 -8.29 16.71 13.07
C VAL A 484 -8.94 18.09 13.03
N GLY A 485 -10.20 18.18 12.59
CA GLY A 485 -10.93 19.44 12.54
C GLY A 485 -11.05 20.04 13.93
N ARG A 486 -10.79 21.34 14.07
CA ARG A 486 -10.93 22.09 15.32
C ARG A 486 -11.67 23.39 15.04
N ARG A 487 -12.60 23.76 15.92
CA ARG A 487 -13.29 25.05 15.87
C ARG A 487 -13.34 25.68 17.26
N ALA A 488 -13.01 26.97 17.34
CA ALA A 488 -13.21 27.76 18.54
C ALA A 488 -14.69 28.13 18.66
N LYS A 489 -15.20 28.15 19.88
CA LYS A 489 -16.45 28.80 20.23
C LYS A 489 -16.19 30.24 20.67
N LEU A 490 -17.26 31.05 20.65
CA LEU A 490 -17.26 32.41 21.18
C LEU A 490 -16.88 32.46 22.67
N SER A 491 -17.09 31.38 23.42
CA SER A 491 -16.69 31.24 24.83
C SER A 491 -15.19 31.02 25.05
N GLY A 492 -14.41 30.79 23.99
CA GLY A 492 -12.98 30.42 24.09
C GLY A 492 -12.72 28.92 24.20
N GLU A 493 -13.76 28.10 24.43
CA GLU A 493 -13.70 26.63 24.38
C GLU A 493 -13.57 26.11 22.95
N TRP A 494 -13.03 24.90 22.79
CA TRP A 494 -12.79 24.29 21.48
C TRP A 494 -13.55 22.96 21.31
N GLU A 495 -14.04 22.74 20.09
CA GLU A 495 -14.59 21.45 19.67
C GLU A 495 -13.71 20.82 18.60
N MET A 496 -13.53 19.51 18.72
CA MET A 496 -12.94 18.67 17.68
C MET A 496 -14.06 18.08 16.85
N TYR A 497 -13.90 18.05 15.52
CA TYR A 497 -14.97 17.59 14.65
C TYR A 497 -14.46 16.81 13.44
N ILE A 498 -15.35 15.96 12.94
CA ILE A 498 -15.21 15.23 11.68
C ILE A 498 -16.36 15.60 10.74
N LYS A 499 -16.09 15.60 9.44
CA LYS A 499 -17.12 15.81 8.41
C LYS A 499 -17.60 14.47 7.90
N THR A 500 -18.91 14.24 7.89
CA THR A 500 -19.54 13.06 7.28
C THR A 500 -20.58 13.51 6.24
N VAL A 501 -21.13 12.56 5.48
CA VAL A 501 -22.24 12.84 4.55
C VAL A 501 -23.52 13.30 5.25
N GLU A 502 -23.67 13.05 6.55
CA GLU A 502 -24.78 13.53 7.39
C GLU A 502 -24.39 14.80 8.18
N GLY A 503 -23.35 15.51 7.73
CA GLY A 503 -22.83 16.75 8.32
C GLY A 503 -21.74 16.53 9.35
N GLU A 504 -21.47 17.54 10.18
CA GLU A 504 -20.38 17.47 11.15
C GLU A 504 -20.77 16.69 12.41
N LEU A 505 -19.88 15.86 12.92
CA LEU A 505 -19.96 15.27 14.26
C LEU A 505 -18.80 15.81 15.09
N TRP A 506 -19.05 16.13 16.35
CA TRP A 506 -18.07 16.83 17.19
C TRP A 506 -17.99 16.24 18.59
N ILE A 507 -16.85 16.49 19.24
CA ILE A 507 -16.59 16.18 20.65
C ILE A 507 -15.95 17.42 21.29
N PRO A 508 -16.40 17.87 22.46
CA PRO A 508 -15.75 18.96 23.18
C PRO A 508 -14.33 18.55 23.62
N HIS A 509 -13.37 19.47 23.53
CA HIS A 509 -11.97 19.20 23.82
C HIS A 509 -11.76 18.64 25.25
N GLU A 510 -12.55 19.13 26.22
CA GLU A 510 -12.52 18.65 27.61
C GLU A 510 -12.68 17.12 27.73
N VAL A 511 -13.50 16.50 26.88
CA VAL A 511 -13.72 15.04 26.89
C VAL A 511 -12.47 14.28 26.46
N ILE A 512 -11.69 14.85 25.55
CA ILE A 512 -10.41 14.29 25.09
C ILE A 512 -9.36 14.46 26.19
N ASP A 513 -9.23 15.66 26.76
CA ASP A 513 -8.25 15.96 27.82
C ASP A 513 -8.45 15.08 29.07
N LYS A 514 -9.71 14.86 29.46
CA LYS A 514 -10.06 14.01 30.61
C LYS A 514 -9.99 12.51 30.29
N GLY A 515 -9.68 12.11 29.05
CA GLY A 515 -9.63 10.71 28.64
C GLY A 515 -10.98 9.98 28.71
N LYS A 516 -12.10 10.71 28.62
CA LYS A 516 -13.46 10.18 28.80
C LYS A 516 -14.17 9.85 27.48
N LEU A 517 -13.49 9.96 26.34
CA LEU A 517 -14.08 9.76 25.01
C LEU A 517 -14.81 8.41 24.88
N SER A 518 -14.11 7.31 25.15
CA SER A 518 -14.66 5.96 24.91
C SER A 518 -15.89 5.68 25.78
N ILE A 519 -15.84 6.08 27.06
CA ILE A 519 -16.92 5.80 28.02
C ILE A 519 -18.15 6.70 27.76
N ILE A 520 -17.95 7.97 27.41
CA ILE A 520 -19.06 8.87 27.05
C ILE A 520 -19.75 8.41 25.75
N LEU A 521 -18.98 7.95 24.75
CA LEU A 521 -19.56 7.42 23.52
C LEU A 521 -20.34 6.12 23.75
N TYR A 522 -19.88 5.26 24.67
CA TYR A 522 -20.63 4.09 25.12
C TYR A 522 -21.94 4.49 25.80
N ASP A 523 -21.91 5.46 26.71
CA ASP A 523 -23.12 5.94 27.39
C ASP A 523 -24.11 6.61 26.43
N ILE A 524 -23.61 7.32 25.41
CA ILE A 524 -24.45 7.85 24.33
C ILE A 524 -25.19 6.70 23.62
N GLU A 525 -24.49 5.62 23.23
CA GLU A 525 -25.13 4.44 22.61
C GLU A 525 -26.16 3.82 23.56
N PHE A 526 -25.81 3.66 24.84
CA PHE A 526 -26.69 3.13 25.87
C PHE A 526 -27.98 3.95 26.01
N CYS A 527 -27.86 5.28 26.11
CA CYS A 527 -29.01 6.17 26.24
C CYS A 527 -29.89 6.18 24.98
N ILE A 528 -29.30 6.12 23.78
CA ILE A 528 -30.05 6.00 22.51
C ILE A 528 -30.83 4.68 22.50
N HIS A 529 -30.19 3.56 22.84
CA HIS A 529 -30.83 2.25 22.85
C HIS A 529 -31.99 2.17 23.84
N ASN A 530 -31.83 2.79 25.01
CA ASN A 530 -32.84 2.86 26.05
C ASN A 530 -33.83 4.04 25.90
N LYS A 531 -33.82 4.73 24.75
CA LYS A 531 -34.78 5.77 24.37
C LYS A 531 -34.85 6.96 25.35
N TYR A 532 -33.72 7.39 25.90
CA TYR A 532 -33.67 8.56 26.78
C TYR A 532 -34.01 9.85 26.01
N SER A 533 -34.79 10.75 26.62
CA SER A 533 -34.98 12.11 26.10
C SER A 533 -33.66 12.92 26.18
N PRO A 534 -33.49 13.99 25.38
CA PRO A 534 -32.32 14.87 25.48
C PRO A 534 -32.09 15.42 26.90
N GLU A 535 -33.15 15.74 27.64
CA GLU A 535 -33.10 16.24 29.02
C GLU A 535 -32.70 15.13 30.00
N GLN A 536 -33.18 13.91 29.80
CA GLN A 536 -32.77 12.76 30.59
C GLN A 536 -31.29 12.44 30.37
N PHE A 537 -30.81 12.49 29.13
CA PHE A 537 -29.39 12.32 28.80
C PHE A 537 -28.51 13.41 29.42
N GLU A 538 -28.94 14.68 29.37
CA GLU A 538 -28.23 15.78 30.01
C GLU A 538 -28.08 15.59 31.52
N ASN A 539 -29.18 15.22 32.20
CA ASN A 539 -29.17 14.92 33.63
C ASN A 539 -28.30 13.71 33.96
N TYR A 540 -28.29 12.69 33.09
CA TYR A 540 -27.39 11.55 33.21
C TYR A 540 -25.93 12.00 33.16
N LEU A 541 -25.54 12.80 32.17
CA LEU A 541 -24.17 13.31 32.05
C LEU A 541 -23.74 14.12 33.28
N LYS A 542 -24.59 15.03 33.77
CA LYS A 542 -24.32 15.87 34.95
C LYS A 542 -24.11 15.07 36.24
N ARG A 543 -24.76 13.91 36.36
CA ARG A 543 -24.63 13.02 37.53
C ARG A 543 -23.42 12.09 37.42
N THR A 544 -23.10 11.63 36.22
CA THR A 544 -22.05 10.63 35.97
C THR A 544 -20.67 11.27 35.81
N TYR A 545 -20.60 12.48 35.25
CA TYR A 545 -19.35 13.13 34.87
C TYR A 545 -19.26 14.55 35.40
N GLU A 546 -18.09 14.90 35.93
CA GLU A 546 -17.73 16.28 36.22
C GLU A 546 -17.27 16.96 34.92
N LEU A 547 -18.20 17.62 34.21
CA LEU A 547 -17.96 18.35 32.96
C LEU A 547 -18.47 19.78 33.08
N LYS A 548 -17.86 20.71 32.33
CA LYS A 548 -18.41 22.07 32.23
C LYS A 548 -19.79 22.05 31.56
N GLU A 549 -20.64 22.98 31.95
CA GLU A 549 -22.00 23.10 31.40
C GLU A 549 -21.99 23.21 29.86
N GLU A 550 -21.03 23.92 29.28
CA GLU A 550 -20.86 24.04 27.83
C GLU A 550 -20.48 22.72 27.12
N SER A 551 -19.72 21.86 27.81
CA SER A 551 -19.37 20.53 27.31
C SER A 551 -20.56 19.60 27.38
N VAL A 552 -21.35 19.66 28.46
CA VAL A 552 -22.62 18.93 28.59
C VAL A 552 -23.60 19.33 27.49
N GLU A 553 -23.79 20.64 27.26
CA GLU A 553 -24.64 21.14 26.18
C GLU A 553 -24.11 20.72 24.80
N SER A 554 -22.79 20.74 24.60
CA SER A 554 -22.19 20.24 23.35
C SER A 554 -22.50 18.75 23.11
N LEU A 555 -22.38 17.92 24.15
CA LEU A 555 -22.70 16.49 24.10
C LEU A 555 -24.20 16.26 23.92
N LYS A 556 -25.07 17.06 24.54
CA LYS A 556 -26.52 17.02 24.32
C LYS A 556 -26.88 17.28 22.85
N ARG A 557 -26.26 18.28 22.22
CA ARG A 557 -26.47 18.55 20.78
C ARG A 557 -25.97 17.39 19.91
N LEU A 558 -24.85 16.76 20.27
CA LEU A 558 -24.39 15.55 19.59
C LEU A 558 -25.41 14.41 19.75
N TYR A 559 -25.91 14.19 20.97
CA TYR A 559 -26.92 13.17 21.28
C TYR A 559 -28.19 13.36 20.46
N ILE A 560 -28.74 14.58 20.40
CA ILE A 560 -29.91 14.92 19.57
C ILE A 560 -29.66 14.56 18.10
N LYS A 561 -28.46 14.88 17.59
CA LYS A 561 -28.10 14.57 16.21
C LYS A 561 -28.02 13.05 15.96
N LEU A 562 -27.41 12.30 16.88
CA LEU A 562 -27.32 10.84 16.78
C LEU A 562 -28.70 10.17 16.93
N LEU A 563 -29.56 10.68 17.80
CA LEU A 563 -30.94 10.23 17.95
C LEU A 563 -31.76 10.46 16.65
N SER A 564 -31.57 11.61 15.98
CA SER A 564 -32.15 11.87 14.66
C SER A 564 -31.62 10.94 13.55
N LEU A 565 -30.39 10.44 13.69
CA LEU A 565 -29.84 9.44 12.77
C LEU A 565 -30.44 8.06 13.07
N GLU A 566 -30.67 7.71 14.34
CA GLU A 566 -31.34 6.46 14.74
C GLU A 566 -32.77 6.41 14.18
N SER A 567 -33.56 7.48 14.37
CA SER A 567 -34.94 7.53 13.90
C SER A 567 -35.09 7.44 12.37
N ARG A 568 -34.04 7.79 11.62
CA ARG A 568 -33.98 7.65 10.14
C ARG A 568 -33.39 6.32 9.68
N GLY A 569 -33.05 5.40 10.59
CA GLY A 569 -32.40 4.12 10.29
C GLY A 569 -30.93 4.24 9.88
N LYS A 570 -30.29 5.39 10.12
CA LYS A 570 -28.95 5.76 9.62
C LYS A 570 -27.84 5.68 10.68
N ASN A 571 -28.07 5.07 11.84
CA ASN A 571 -27.14 5.12 12.99
C ASN A 571 -26.21 3.88 13.10
N ARG A 572 -25.70 3.52 14.28
CA ARG A 572 -24.88 2.32 14.58
C ARG A 572 -23.42 2.31 14.09
N ILE A 573 -22.97 3.35 13.39
CA ILE A 573 -21.57 3.50 12.98
C ILE A 573 -20.88 4.73 13.57
N TRP A 574 -21.64 5.78 13.92
CA TRP A 574 -21.09 7.12 14.15
C TRP A 574 -20.26 7.28 15.40
N THR A 575 -20.71 6.72 16.51
CA THR A 575 -19.99 6.62 17.78
C THR A 575 -18.68 5.86 17.63
N ARG A 576 -18.68 4.76 16.85
CA ARG A 576 -17.47 4.00 16.51
C ARG A 576 -16.51 4.82 15.63
N ILE A 577 -17.03 5.55 14.63
CA ILE A 577 -16.25 6.47 13.80
C ILE A 577 -15.64 7.58 14.67
N LEU A 578 -16.39 8.16 15.61
CA LEU A 578 -15.91 9.21 16.52
C LEU A 578 -14.80 8.69 17.44
N ARG A 579 -15.02 7.51 18.05
CA ARG A 579 -14.00 6.83 18.88
C ARG A 579 -12.71 6.66 18.09
N ASN A 580 -12.79 6.07 16.90
CA ASN A 580 -11.61 5.81 16.07
C ASN A 580 -10.94 7.09 15.57
N SER A 581 -11.71 8.03 15.04
CA SER A 581 -11.18 9.28 14.45
C SER A 581 -10.42 10.14 15.46
N PHE A 582 -10.82 10.10 16.74
CA PHE A 582 -10.18 10.89 17.80
C PHE A 582 -9.21 10.09 18.68
N SER A 583 -9.16 8.76 18.55
CA SER A 583 -8.20 7.92 19.28
C SER A 583 -6.73 8.37 19.12
N PRO A 584 -6.24 8.83 17.94
CA PRO A 584 -4.88 9.34 17.81
C PRO A 584 -4.55 10.56 18.66
N LEU A 585 -5.53 11.23 19.27
CA LEU A 585 -5.30 12.35 20.19
C LEU A 585 -5.06 11.89 21.63
N LEU A 586 -5.52 10.68 21.97
CA LEU A 586 -5.35 10.05 23.28
C LEU A 586 -4.07 9.21 23.38
N MET A 587 -3.36 9.04 22.26
CA MET A 587 -2.16 8.21 22.21
C MET A 587 -0.97 8.89 22.90
N LYS A 588 -0.20 8.08 23.63
CA LYS A 588 1.15 8.43 24.07
C LYS A 588 2.11 8.59 22.87
N LYS A 589 3.27 9.21 23.10
CA LYS A 589 4.37 9.20 22.13
C LYS A 589 5.09 7.84 22.13
N PHE A 590 5.74 7.51 21.03
CA PHE A 590 6.35 6.21 20.72
C PHE A 590 7.87 6.28 20.62
N ASP A 591 8.55 5.18 20.96
CA ASP A 591 9.99 5.03 20.80
C ASP A 591 10.39 4.93 19.32
N TYR A 592 9.55 4.26 18.52
CA TYR A 592 9.70 4.10 17.08
C TYR A 592 8.44 4.55 16.35
N VAL A 593 8.60 5.38 15.32
CA VAL A 593 7.53 5.71 14.37
C VAL A 593 7.99 5.33 12.97
N ILE A 594 7.33 4.34 12.38
CA ILE A 594 7.75 3.70 11.13
C ILE A 594 6.61 3.70 10.11
N GLY A 595 6.89 3.52 8.82
CA GLY A 595 5.82 3.34 7.84
C GLY A 595 6.12 3.81 6.43
N ASN A 596 5.08 3.76 5.59
CA ASN A 596 5.09 4.20 4.20
C ASN A 596 3.95 5.22 3.97
N PRO A 597 4.20 6.54 4.15
CA PRO A 597 3.18 7.57 3.98
C PRO A 597 2.66 7.64 2.53
N PRO A 598 1.47 8.25 2.30
CA PRO A 598 0.92 8.43 0.96
C PRO A 598 1.75 9.40 0.12
N TRP A 599 2.14 8.97 -1.09
CA TRP A 599 2.90 9.77 -2.06
C TRP A 599 1.97 10.46 -3.06
N ILE A 600 1.32 11.51 -2.59
CA ILE A 600 0.29 12.24 -3.35
C ILE A 600 0.74 13.67 -3.56
N ASN A 601 0.72 14.12 -4.83
CA ASN A 601 0.95 15.52 -5.14
C ASN A 601 -0.18 16.38 -4.55
N TRP A 602 0.18 17.46 -3.86
CA TRP A 602 -0.75 18.35 -3.18
C TRP A 602 -1.92 18.79 -4.08
N GLU A 603 -1.68 19.07 -5.36
CA GLU A 603 -2.71 19.49 -6.32
C GLU A 603 -3.78 18.45 -6.64
N HIS A 604 -3.53 17.16 -6.38
CA HIS A 604 -4.48 16.08 -6.57
C HIS A 604 -5.34 15.81 -5.32
N LEU A 605 -5.02 16.44 -4.18
CA LEU A 605 -5.82 16.29 -2.96
C LEU A 605 -7.16 17.03 -3.08
N PRO A 606 -8.24 16.50 -2.47
CA PRO A 606 -9.51 17.19 -2.39
C PRO A 606 -9.36 18.61 -1.85
N GLN A 607 -10.16 19.55 -2.37
CA GLN A 607 -10.06 20.97 -1.99
C GLN A 607 -10.21 21.19 -0.48
N PHE A 608 -11.23 20.57 0.14
CA PHE A 608 -11.47 20.71 1.58
C PHE A 608 -10.27 20.24 2.42
N TYR A 609 -9.59 19.17 1.99
CA TYR A 609 -8.44 18.62 2.70
C TYR A 609 -7.21 19.53 2.58
N ARG A 610 -7.02 20.12 1.39
CA ARG A 610 -5.98 21.14 1.18
C ARG A 610 -6.20 22.37 2.04
N GLU A 611 -7.44 22.79 2.23
CA GLU A 611 -7.80 23.91 3.10
C GLU A 611 -7.55 23.58 4.58
N GLN A 612 -7.98 22.41 5.03
CA GLN A 612 -7.79 21.93 6.41
C GLN A 612 -6.32 21.79 6.80
N THR A 613 -5.47 21.33 5.86
CA THR A 613 -4.04 21.12 6.14
C THR A 613 -3.17 22.35 5.88
N ARG A 614 -3.68 23.41 5.24
CA ARG A 614 -2.89 24.59 4.82
C ARG A 614 -2.09 25.20 5.95
N GLY A 615 -2.71 25.40 7.12
CA GLY A 615 -2.04 25.95 8.29
C GLY A 615 -0.87 25.10 8.76
N LEU A 616 -0.94 23.77 8.64
CA LEU A 616 0.15 22.87 9.01
C LEU A 616 1.35 22.99 8.06
N TRP A 617 1.11 23.15 6.75
CA TRP A 617 2.18 23.37 5.78
C TRP A 617 3.00 24.64 6.11
N GLU A 618 2.31 25.70 6.51
CA GLU A 618 2.94 26.97 6.89
C GLU A 618 3.62 26.86 8.25
N TRP A 619 2.96 26.24 9.22
CA TRP A 619 3.49 25.99 10.56
C TRP A 619 4.85 25.30 10.54
N TYR A 620 4.99 24.22 9.78
CA TYR A 620 6.25 23.48 9.64
C TYR A 620 7.23 24.12 8.62
N GLY A 621 6.90 25.26 8.03
CA GLY A 621 7.78 25.95 7.07
C GLY A 621 7.96 25.22 5.74
N LEU A 622 7.07 24.26 5.42
CA LEU A 622 7.13 23.43 4.22
C LEU A 622 6.72 24.19 2.96
N THR A 623 6.15 25.39 3.13
CA THR A 623 5.78 26.27 2.01
C THR A 623 6.96 27.03 1.41
N LYS A 624 8.12 27.08 2.08
CA LYS A 624 9.31 27.79 1.59
C LYS A 624 9.71 27.34 0.19
N ARG A 625 10.09 28.31 -0.64
CA ARG A 625 10.64 28.13 -1.98
C ARG A 625 11.98 28.85 -2.03
N THR A 626 12.96 28.27 -2.73
CA THR A 626 14.20 28.95 -3.09
C THR A 626 13.91 30.03 -4.15
N LYS A 627 14.47 31.25 -3.99
CA LYS A 627 14.31 32.35 -4.95
C LYS A 627 15.08 32.03 -6.23
N GLY A 628 14.38 31.93 -7.35
CA GLY A 628 14.96 31.70 -8.68
C GLY A 628 15.19 30.22 -9.01
N MET A 629 15.05 29.91 -10.31
CA MET A 629 15.30 28.62 -10.97
C MET A 629 14.18 27.55 -10.87
N GLY A 630 13.23 27.63 -11.80
CA GLY A 630 12.30 26.56 -12.13
C GLY A 630 11.08 27.05 -12.93
N LEU A 631 11.03 26.77 -14.23
CA LEU A 631 9.90 27.09 -15.13
C LEU A 631 8.69 26.13 -14.98
N GLY A 632 8.58 25.41 -13.86
CA GLY A 632 7.54 24.40 -13.62
C GLY A 632 6.68 24.72 -12.40
N LYS A 633 5.39 24.36 -12.44
CA LYS A 633 4.52 24.36 -11.25
C LYS A 633 5.21 23.54 -10.14
N VAL A 634 5.43 24.16 -8.99
CA VAL A 634 6.02 23.52 -7.80
C VAL A 634 5.02 22.49 -7.27
N LYS A 635 5.27 21.19 -7.50
CA LYS A 635 4.43 20.10 -6.99
C LYS A 635 5.00 19.60 -5.67
N ARG A 636 4.36 19.96 -4.55
CA ARG A 636 4.70 19.44 -3.22
C ARG A 636 4.07 18.06 -3.03
N ASP A 637 4.76 17.19 -2.31
CA ASP A 637 4.28 15.83 -2.02
C ASP A 637 3.81 15.73 -0.56
N MET A 638 2.67 15.09 -0.34
CA MET A 638 2.05 14.93 0.98
C MET A 638 2.97 14.23 1.99
N ALA A 639 3.88 13.35 1.54
CA ALA A 639 4.85 12.68 2.38
C ALA A 639 5.70 13.67 3.21
N MET A 640 5.97 14.88 2.70
CA MET A 640 6.73 15.91 3.42
C MET A 640 6.01 16.38 4.69
N LEU A 641 4.70 16.67 4.57
CA LEU A 641 3.89 17.08 5.71
C LEU A 641 3.68 15.91 6.67
N PHE A 642 3.51 14.70 6.13
CA PHE A 642 3.35 13.49 6.92
C PHE A 642 4.55 13.26 7.85
N VAL A 643 5.78 13.33 7.32
CA VAL A 643 7.02 13.20 8.10
C VAL A 643 7.09 14.25 9.21
N ALA A 644 6.90 15.53 8.87
CA ALA A 644 7.02 16.61 9.85
C ALA A 644 5.99 16.49 10.97
N ARG A 645 4.73 16.18 10.62
CA ARG A 645 3.63 16.06 11.58
C ARG A 645 3.79 14.84 12.48
N CYS A 646 4.19 13.69 11.94
CA CYS A 646 4.32 12.47 12.72
C CYS A 646 5.54 12.50 13.65
N LEU A 647 6.66 13.07 13.20
CA LEU A 647 7.84 13.30 14.05
C LEU A 647 7.48 14.20 15.25
N ASP A 648 6.74 15.28 15.01
CA ASP A 648 6.30 16.19 16.06
C ASP A 648 5.32 15.52 17.04
N ARG A 649 4.24 14.94 16.50
CA ARG A 649 3.09 14.48 17.28
C ARG A 649 3.35 13.15 18.00
N TYR A 650 3.95 12.18 17.31
CA TYR A 650 3.95 10.79 17.77
C TYR A 650 5.30 10.30 18.27
N THR A 651 6.43 10.90 17.89
CA THR A 651 7.74 10.41 18.32
C THR A 651 8.16 11.02 19.67
N LYS A 652 8.62 10.17 20.61
CA LYS A 652 9.25 10.60 21.88
C LYS A 652 10.51 11.41 21.60
N ASP A 653 10.89 12.29 22.53
CA ASP A 653 12.20 12.93 22.46
C ASP A 653 13.29 11.86 22.62
N GLY A 654 14.31 11.89 21.75
CA GLY A 654 15.30 10.82 21.61
C GLY A 654 14.81 9.56 20.87
N GLY A 655 13.50 9.46 20.58
CA GLY A 655 12.90 8.39 19.79
C GLY A 655 13.36 8.41 18.33
N LYS A 656 13.27 7.24 17.68
CA LYS A 656 13.67 7.05 16.28
C LYS A 656 12.46 7.03 15.35
N PHE A 657 12.69 7.41 14.11
CA PHE A 657 11.65 7.54 13.10
C PHE A 657 12.20 7.07 11.76
N ALA A 658 11.46 6.24 11.02
CA ALA A 658 11.94 5.75 9.72
C ALA A 658 10.81 5.58 8.71
N PHE A 659 10.84 6.32 7.60
CA PHE A 659 9.81 6.29 6.56
C PHE A 659 10.36 6.05 5.16
N LEU A 660 9.54 5.41 4.33
CA LEU A 660 9.71 5.40 2.87
C LEU A 660 9.16 6.68 2.26
N ILE A 661 9.98 7.46 1.56
CA ILE A 661 9.55 8.72 0.94
C ILE A 661 10.10 8.88 -0.49
N PRO A 662 9.47 9.73 -1.33
CA PRO A 662 10.00 10.02 -2.66
C PRO A 662 11.42 10.61 -2.59
N PHE A 663 12.38 10.00 -3.27
CA PHE A 663 13.78 10.49 -3.33
C PHE A 663 13.88 11.92 -3.89
N THR A 664 12.89 12.36 -4.68
CA THR A 664 12.84 13.69 -5.29
C THR A 664 12.71 14.83 -4.28
N VAL A 665 12.35 14.56 -3.02
CA VAL A 665 12.26 15.58 -1.96
C VAL A 665 13.63 16.21 -1.64
N TYR A 666 14.73 15.47 -1.80
CA TYR A 666 16.10 15.97 -1.57
C TYR A 666 16.63 16.83 -2.72
N LYS A 667 15.92 16.83 -3.84
CA LYS A 667 16.46 17.16 -5.16
C LYS A 667 15.74 18.35 -5.79
N THR A 668 14.42 18.46 -5.60
CA THR A 668 13.60 19.47 -6.28
C THR A 668 13.41 20.77 -5.48
N GLN A 669 13.03 21.85 -6.18
CA GLN A 669 12.62 23.13 -5.58
C GLN A 669 11.41 23.00 -4.65
N ALA A 670 10.52 22.04 -4.92
CA ALA A 670 9.36 21.77 -4.07
C ALA A 670 9.73 21.26 -2.67
N GLY A 671 10.90 20.63 -2.53
CA GLY A 671 11.41 20.12 -1.26
C GLY A 671 12.23 21.13 -0.45
N ALA A 672 12.37 22.39 -0.87
CA ALA A 672 13.23 23.37 -0.19
C ALA A 672 12.85 23.57 1.30
N GLY A 673 11.57 23.79 1.57
CA GLY A 673 11.05 23.87 2.95
C GLY A 673 11.27 22.58 3.75
N PHE A 674 11.04 21.43 3.11
CA PHE A 674 11.24 20.11 3.74
C PHE A 674 12.71 19.85 4.10
N ARG A 675 13.66 20.14 3.21
CA ARG A 675 15.10 20.04 3.51
C ARG A 675 15.53 20.99 4.62
N SER A 676 14.97 22.20 4.65
CA SER A 676 15.20 23.12 5.77
C SER A 676 14.68 22.55 7.09
N PHE A 677 13.50 21.93 7.08
CA PHE A 677 12.92 21.27 8.26
C PHE A 677 13.80 20.10 8.72
N LEU A 678 14.21 19.22 7.80
CA LEU A 678 15.09 18.09 8.12
C LEU A 678 16.45 18.54 8.67
N ALA A 679 16.99 19.65 8.18
CA ALA A 679 18.29 20.13 8.62
C ALA A 679 18.25 20.86 9.98
N LYS A 680 17.21 21.66 10.21
CA LYS A 680 17.18 22.62 11.34
C LYS A 680 16.11 22.31 12.39
N GLY A 681 15.21 21.37 12.11
CA GLY A 681 13.97 21.21 12.86
C GLY A 681 13.07 22.44 12.76
N LYS A 682 12.14 22.56 13.70
CA LYS A 682 11.35 23.77 13.96
C LYS A 682 11.69 24.27 15.37
N ASN A 683 12.05 25.55 15.50
CA ASN A 683 12.43 26.16 16.78
C ASN A 683 11.53 27.35 17.20
N GLU A 684 10.61 27.78 16.33
CA GLU A 684 9.69 28.87 16.62
C GLU A 684 8.36 28.31 17.12
N ASN A 685 7.84 28.84 18.23
CA ASN A 685 6.61 28.44 18.94
C ASN A 685 6.62 27.03 19.56
N VAL A 686 7.14 26.01 18.85
CA VAL A 686 7.29 24.62 19.33
C VAL A 686 8.64 24.08 18.85
N LYS A 687 9.39 23.46 19.76
CA LYS A 687 10.68 22.81 19.45
C LYS A 687 10.43 21.40 18.91
N VAL A 688 10.62 21.22 17.61
CA VAL A 688 10.63 19.91 16.93
C VAL A 688 12.04 19.68 16.42
N PRO A 689 12.92 19.07 17.23
CA PRO A 689 14.30 18.86 16.86
C PRO A 689 14.36 17.65 15.91
N CYS A 690 15.29 17.67 14.94
CA CYS A 690 15.36 16.68 13.87
C CYS A 690 16.81 16.43 13.46
N LYS A 691 17.25 15.18 13.69
CA LYS A 691 18.56 14.66 13.28
C LYS A 691 18.36 13.54 12.26
N ILE A 692 18.86 13.71 11.04
CA ILE A 692 18.95 12.59 10.09
C ILE A 692 20.12 11.71 10.53
N LEU A 693 19.85 10.41 10.70
CA LEU A 693 20.87 9.40 10.99
C LEU A 693 21.44 8.84 9.70
N LYS A 694 20.57 8.50 8.73
CA LYS A 694 20.96 7.83 7.49
C LYS A 694 19.85 7.98 6.43
N ILE A 695 20.23 7.94 5.15
CA ILE A 695 19.31 7.88 3.99
C ILE A 695 19.69 6.70 3.09
N HIS A 696 18.73 5.94 2.60
CA HIS A 696 18.99 4.95 1.54
C HIS A 696 18.45 5.44 0.20
N ASP A 697 19.28 5.39 -0.84
CA ASP A 697 18.83 5.48 -2.23
C ASP A 697 18.41 4.07 -2.70
N LEU A 698 17.11 3.87 -2.89
CA LEU A 698 16.50 2.62 -3.34
C LEU A 698 15.94 2.74 -4.77
N VAL A 699 16.31 3.80 -5.51
CA VAL A 699 15.69 4.15 -6.79
C VAL A 699 15.87 3.06 -7.83
N THR A 700 17.02 2.39 -7.85
CA THR A 700 17.30 1.36 -8.86
C THR A 700 16.67 0.01 -8.55
N LEU A 701 16.13 -0.17 -7.34
CA LEU A 701 15.45 -1.40 -6.92
C LEU A 701 14.02 -1.47 -7.43
N TYR A 702 13.38 -0.34 -7.72
CA TYR A 702 11.94 -0.23 -8.06
C TYR A 702 11.06 -1.10 -7.16
N PRO A 703 11.08 -0.87 -5.83
CA PRO A 703 10.46 -1.77 -4.86
C PRO A 703 8.95 -1.93 -5.05
N PHE A 704 8.29 -0.91 -5.60
CA PHE A 704 6.85 -0.92 -5.84
C PHE A 704 6.56 -1.32 -7.27
N GLU A 705 5.80 -2.40 -7.44
CA GLU A 705 5.59 -3.07 -8.72
C GLU A 705 5.03 -2.09 -9.77
N GLY A 706 5.84 -1.71 -10.77
CA GLY A 706 5.46 -0.81 -11.86
C GLY A 706 5.23 0.65 -11.48
N ALA A 707 5.51 1.03 -10.24
CA ALA A 707 5.66 2.43 -9.90
C ALA A 707 6.90 2.98 -10.61
N VAL A 708 6.78 4.18 -11.16
CA VAL A 708 7.91 4.93 -11.73
C VAL A 708 8.57 5.83 -10.68
N ASN A 709 8.05 5.78 -9.45
CA ASN A 709 8.45 6.64 -8.35
C ASN A 709 9.84 6.27 -7.85
N ARG A 710 10.64 7.29 -7.55
CA ARG A 710 11.99 7.14 -7.02
C ARG A 710 11.89 6.98 -5.51
N THR A 711 12.24 5.81 -4.99
CA THR A 711 12.07 5.47 -3.57
C THR A 711 13.33 5.79 -2.77
N SER A 712 13.15 6.29 -1.55
CA SER A 712 14.20 6.42 -0.54
C SER A 712 13.68 5.97 0.82
N LEU A 713 14.58 5.51 1.68
CA LEU A 713 14.31 5.29 3.10
C LEU A 713 15.02 6.37 3.91
N LEU A 714 14.29 7.08 4.76
CA LEU A 714 14.78 8.17 5.60
C LEU A 714 14.76 7.72 7.06
N ILE A 715 15.90 7.77 7.75
CA ILE A 715 16.03 7.43 9.17
C ILE A 715 16.37 8.70 9.96
N LEU A 716 15.53 9.02 10.94
CA LEU A 716 15.63 10.20 11.80
C LEU A 716 15.68 9.80 13.27
N LYS A 717 16.20 10.72 14.09
CA LYS A 717 16.03 10.74 15.54
C LYS A 717 15.48 12.10 15.94
N LYS A 718 14.51 12.12 16.85
CA LYS A 718 13.95 13.36 17.42
C LYS A 718 14.88 13.93 18.48
N GLU A 719 16.01 14.40 18.00
CA GLU A 719 17.13 14.94 18.78
C GLU A 719 17.61 16.20 18.07
N GLU A 720 18.77 16.74 18.47
CA GLU A 720 19.50 17.87 17.90
C GLU A 720 19.42 18.04 16.37
N ARG A 721 19.90 19.19 15.87
CA ARG A 721 19.92 19.46 14.43
C ARG A 721 20.73 18.41 13.65
N THR A 722 20.34 18.19 12.40
CA THR A 722 21.13 17.37 11.46
C THR A 722 22.47 18.03 11.15
N GLU A 723 23.52 17.22 11.12
CA GLU A 723 24.86 17.61 10.70
C GLU A 723 25.15 17.09 9.30
N PHE A 724 25.92 17.86 8.53
CA PHE A 724 26.38 17.47 7.20
C PHE A 724 27.87 17.15 7.23
N PRO A 725 28.36 16.17 6.47
CA PRO A 725 27.62 15.31 5.53
C PRO A 725 26.65 14.33 6.20
N ILE A 726 25.54 14.03 5.53
CA ILE A 726 24.57 13.01 5.99
C ILE A 726 24.94 11.66 5.38
N PRO A 727 25.12 10.59 6.16
CA PRO A 727 25.38 9.24 5.65
C PRO A 727 24.29 8.75 4.68
N CYS A 728 24.71 8.12 3.58
CA CYS A 728 23.81 7.53 2.60
C CYS A 728 24.29 6.17 2.09
N ILE A 729 23.37 5.22 1.95
CA ILE A 729 23.62 3.93 1.29
C ILE A 729 22.86 3.90 -0.03
N MET A 730 23.57 3.86 -1.15
CA MET A 730 22.96 3.67 -2.48
C MET A 730 22.90 2.20 -2.83
N TRP A 731 21.69 1.71 -3.08
CA TRP A 731 21.44 0.37 -3.57
C TRP A 731 21.34 0.37 -5.09
N HIS A 732 22.23 -0.41 -5.72
CA HIS A 732 22.32 -0.55 -7.15
C HIS A 732 21.93 -1.97 -7.60
N ASN A 733 20.82 -2.09 -8.32
CA ASN A 733 20.48 -3.33 -9.04
C ASN A 733 21.17 -3.35 -10.43
N PRO A 734 22.17 -4.23 -10.67
CA PRO A 734 22.85 -4.32 -11.95
C PRO A 734 21.92 -4.68 -13.11
N ARG A 735 20.88 -5.48 -12.83
CA ARG A 735 19.90 -5.96 -13.82
C ARG A 735 18.98 -4.85 -14.34
N SER A 736 18.91 -3.72 -13.64
CA SER A 736 18.03 -2.57 -13.99
C SER A 736 16.55 -2.96 -14.16
N LYS A 737 16.09 -4.01 -13.46
CA LYS A 737 14.69 -4.45 -13.34
C LYS A 737 14.22 -4.25 -11.90
N GLY A 738 12.91 -4.25 -11.67
CA GLY A 738 12.38 -4.24 -10.31
C GLY A 738 12.74 -5.51 -9.56
N ILE A 739 12.97 -5.38 -8.26
CA ILE A 739 13.07 -6.50 -7.33
C ILE A 739 11.67 -7.10 -7.15
N ASP A 740 11.60 -8.41 -7.00
CA ASP A 740 10.35 -9.09 -6.72
C ASP A 740 9.76 -8.57 -5.39
N GLN A 741 8.43 -8.45 -5.31
CA GLN A 741 7.77 -8.06 -4.06
C GLN A 741 7.87 -9.19 -3.02
N GLU A 742 8.06 -10.42 -3.47
CA GLU A 742 8.13 -11.64 -2.65
C GLU A 742 9.57 -12.06 -2.31
N ALA A 743 10.59 -11.32 -2.79
CA ALA A 743 11.98 -11.61 -2.48
C ALA A 743 12.26 -11.49 -0.97
N GLU A 744 13.19 -12.30 -0.47
CA GLU A 744 13.72 -12.15 0.89
C GLU A 744 14.81 -11.08 0.93
N LEU A 745 14.95 -10.39 2.06
CA LEU A 745 15.93 -9.31 2.20
C LEU A 745 17.38 -9.76 1.89
N GLU A 746 17.75 -10.97 2.30
CA GLU A 746 19.09 -11.53 2.01
C GLU A 746 19.31 -11.78 0.50
N GLU A 747 18.28 -12.22 -0.23
CA GLU A 747 18.35 -12.33 -1.69
C GLU A 747 18.53 -10.95 -2.33
N VAL A 748 17.82 -9.93 -1.83
CA VAL A 748 17.96 -8.55 -2.31
C VAL A 748 19.37 -8.04 -2.03
N ARG A 749 19.94 -8.30 -0.86
CA ARG A 749 21.34 -7.97 -0.51
C ARG A 749 22.32 -8.64 -1.46
N GLY A 750 22.18 -9.94 -1.69
CA GLY A 750 23.09 -10.72 -2.55
C GLY A 750 23.01 -10.37 -4.04
N THR A 751 21.86 -9.92 -4.53
CA THR A 751 21.65 -9.57 -5.95
C THR A 751 21.93 -8.11 -6.29
N THR A 752 22.17 -7.26 -5.30
CA THR A 752 22.40 -5.82 -5.47
C THR A 752 23.79 -5.41 -4.98
N LYS A 753 24.23 -4.20 -5.35
CA LYS A 753 25.48 -3.60 -4.85
C LYS A 753 25.15 -2.39 -4.00
N GLN A 754 25.74 -2.30 -2.82
CA GLN A 754 25.56 -1.18 -1.91
C GLN A 754 26.80 -0.29 -1.94
N PHE A 755 26.60 1.03 -2.02
CA PHE A 755 27.67 2.02 -2.02
C PHE A 755 27.46 3.02 -0.91
N GLU A 756 28.48 3.21 -0.08
CA GLU A 756 28.50 4.26 0.94
C GLU A 756 28.80 5.61 0.30
N LEU A 757 27.91 6.55 0.52
CA LEU A 757 27.91 7.90 0.00
C LEU A 757 27.45 8.87 1.09
N VAL A 758 27.40 10.15 0.74
CA VAL A 758 26.88 11.20 1.60
C VAL A 758 25.98 12.17 0.86
N PHE A 759 25.05 12.77 1.59
CA PHE A 759 24.26 13.92 1.14
C PHE A 759 24.83 15.22 1.68
N LEU A 760 24.99 16.21 0.79
CA LEU A 760 25.49 17.56 1.10
C LEU A 760 24.71 18.62 0.32
N PRO A 761 24.40 19.81 0.89
CA PRO A 761 23.75 20.88 0.14
C PRO A 761 24.67 21.41 -0.97
N ILE A 762 24.10 21.69 -2.15
CA ILE A 762 24.84 22.28 -3.27
C ILE A 762 25.32 23.68 -2.90
N GLU A 763 24.49 24.48 -2.22
CA GLU A 763 24.89 25.79 -1.71
C GLU A 763 25.36 25.67 -0.24
N LYS A 764 26.63 26.00 0.00
CA LYS A 764 27.24 25.94 1.33
C LYS A 764 26.42 26.77 2.34
N GLY A 765 26.06 26.16 3.47
CA GLY A 765 25.30 26.80 4.56
C GLY A 765 23.80 26.96 4.30
N LYS A 766 23.31 26.58 3.11
CA LYS A 766 21.89 26.67 2.74
C LYS A 766 21.29 25.28 2.56
N ALA A 767 20.83 24.70 3.66
CA ALA A 767 20.21 23.38 3.66
C ALA A 767 18.94 23.30 2.78
N GLU A 768 18.27 24.42 2.53
CA GLU A 768 17.13 24.50 1.62
C GLU A 768 17.50 24.35 0.14
N SER A 769 18.78 24.47 -0.23
CA SER A 769 19.25 24.15 -1.59
C SER A 769 19.17 22.64 -1.85
N PRO A 770 19.09 22.17 -3.11
CA PRO A 770 19.12 20.74 -3.41
C PRO A 770 20.35 20.06 -2.80
N TRP A 771 20.22 18.79 -2.42
CA TRP A 771 21.33 18.01 -1.85
C TRP A 771 21.96 17.11 -2.91
N MET A 772 23.28 17.14 -3.00
CA MET A 772 24.11 16.29 -3.85
C MET A 772 24.39 14.97 -3.14
N GLU A 773 24.28 13.86 -3.86
CA GLU A 773 24.59 12.52 -3.36
C GLU A 773 25.95 12.09 -3.93
N ILE A 774 27.00 12.02 -3.11
CA ILE A 774 28.38 11.96 -3.58
C ILE A 774 29.29 11.30 -2.55
N THR A 775 30.49 10.88 -2.93
CA THR A 775 31.53 10.52 -1.94
C THR A 775 32.15 11.80 -1.37
N GLU A 776 32.57 11.77 -0.10
CA GLU A 776 33.23 12.94 0.53
C GLU A 776 34.45 13.42 -0.25
N LYS A 777 35.30 12.47 -0.71
CA LYS A 777 36.48 12.78 -1.53
C LYS A 777 36.13 13.54 -2.81
N ALA A 778 35.05 13.14 -3.49
CA ALA A 778 34.65 13.81 -4.73
C ALA A 778 34.00 15.18 -4.46
N TYR A 779 33.33 15.34 -3.31
CA TYR A 779 32.77 16.64 -2.91
C TYR A 779 33.85 17.71 -2.74
N GLU A 780 35.01 17.40 -2.16
CA GLU A 780 36.10 18.37 -2.02
C GLU A 780 36.62 18.87 -3.38
N GLY A 781 36.59 18.02 -4.42
CA GLY A 781 36.87 18.43 -5.80
C GLY A 781 35.79 19.36 -6.36
N VAL A 782 34.51 18.99 -6.22
CA VAL A 782 33.37 19.77 -6.73
C VAL A 782 33.24 21.13 -6.04
N LYS A 783 33.50 21.19 -4.73
CA LYS A 783 33.48 22.41 -3.92
C LYS A 783 34.44 23.49 -4.44
N LYS A 784 35.60 23.10 -4.99
CA LYS A 784 36.54 24.04 -5.63
C LYS A 784 35.95 24.68 -6.88
N ILE A 785 35.16 23.92 -7.65
CA ILE A 785 34.47 24.39 -8.86
C ILE A 785 33.31 25.32 -8.48
N LEU A 786 32.49 24.94 -7.50
CA LEU A 786 31.31 25.70 -7.08
C LEU A 786 31.63 27.05 -6.40
N LYS A 787 32.83 27.22 -5.82
CA LYS A 787 33.26 28.50 -5.20
C LYS A 787 33.55 29.62 -6.21
N LYS A 788 33.89 29.30 -7.46
CA LYS A 788 34.28 30.28 -8.51
C LYS A 788 33.17 30.49 -9.53
N GLN A 789 31.97 30.90 -9.09
CA GLN A 789 30.86 31.16 -10.01
C GLN A 789 30.99 32.53 -10.66
N VAL A 790 31.61 32.59 -11.84
CA VAL A 790 31.37 33.69 -12.79
C VAL A 790 30.22 33.24 -13.69
N LYS A 791 29.09 33.97 -13.69
CA LYS A 791 27.96 33.69 -14.59
C LYS A 791 28.30 34.16 -16.01
N VAL A 792 29.10 33.37 -16.73
CA VAL A 792 29.54 33.68 -18.10
C VAL A 792 28.47 33.31 -19.13
N TYR A 793 27.77 32.19 -18.93
CA TYR A 793 26.79 31.67 -19.90
C TYR A 793 25.38 31.65 -19.33
N LYS A 794 24.42 31.95 -20.19
CA LYS A 794 22.98 31.79 -19.93
C LYS A 794 22.41 30.79 -20.93
N ALA A 795 21.73 29.78 -20.42
CA ALA A 795 20.99 28.84 -21.25
C ALA A 795 19.50 29.15 -21.23
N HIS A 796 18.86 28.67 -22.28
CA HIS A 796 17.49 28.95 -22.62
C HIS A 796 16.79 27.63 -22.94
N LYS A 797 15.52 27.53 -22.55
CA LYS A 797 14.69 26.40 -22.98
C LYS A 797 14.34 26.58 -24.46
N GLY A 798 14.26 25.49 -25.21
CA GLY A 798 13.78 25.51 -26.59
C GLY A 798 12.33 25.97 -26.70
N VAL A 799 11.91 26.25 -27.94
CA VAL A 799 10.62 26.87 -28.26
C VAL A 799 9.47 25.97 -27.80
N ASP A 800 8.53 26.55 -27.06
CA ASP A 800 7.32 25.89 -26.58
C ASP A 800 6.12 26.35 -27.40
N THR A 801 5.54 25.40 -28.13
CA THR A 801 4.34 25.63 -28.96
C THR A 801 3.05 25.34 -28.19
N SER A 802 3.18 24.56 -27.11
CA SER A 802 2.11 23.87 -26.37
C SER A 802 1.04 23.17 -27.23
N TYR A 803 1.30 22.97 -28.52
CA TYR A 803 0.49 22.25 -29.51
C TYR A 803 1.39 21.82 -30.69
N ASN A 804 2.32 20.91 -30.39
CA ASN A 804 3.34 20.46 -31.36
C ASN A 804 2.72 19.92 -32.65
N SER A 805 1.54 19.31 -32.58
CA SER A 805 0.83 18.74 -33.73
C SER A 805 0.34 19.75 -34.77
N ILE A 806 0.28 21.04 -34.43
CA ILE A 806 -0.09 22.12 -35.36
C ILE A 806 1.17 22.77 -35.95
N TYR A 807 2.17 23.07 -35.11
CA TYR A 807 3.35 23.82 -35.55
C TYR A 807 4.44 22.95 -36.18
N TRP A 808 4.50 21.66 -35.85
CA TRP A 808 5.49 20.75 -36.43
C TRP A 808 4.98 20.17 -37.75
N LEU A 809 5.86 20.17 -38.74
CA LEU A 809 5.52 19.87 -40.12
C LEU A 809 6.42 18.79 -40.71
N LYS A 810 5.85 18.08 -41.67
CA LYS A 810 6.57 17.38 -42.73
C LYS A 810 6.43 18.19 -44.02
N VAL A 811 7.56 18.61 -44.60
CA VAL A 811 7.56 19.20 -45.95
C VAL A 811 7.46 18.05 -46.96
N LEU A 812 6.48 18.13 -47.85
CA LEU A 812 6.26 17.15 -48.91
C LEU A 812 7.09 17.55 -50.14
N ASN A 813 6.82 18.73 -50.69
CA ASN A 813 7.44 19.26 -51.90
C ASN A 813 7.62 20.78 -51.82
N LYS A 814 8.56 21.30 -52.61
CA LYS A 814 8.65 22.73 -52.93
C LYS A 814 7.85 23.00 -54.20
N VAL A 815 6.95 23.97 -54.15
CA VAL A 815 6.12 24.40 -55.29
C VAL A 815 6.43 25.87 -55.60
N PRO A 816 6.12 26.39 -56.81
CA PRO A 816 6.43 27.78 -57.16
C PRO A 816 5.84 28.80 -56.17
N SER A 817 4.73 28.45 -55.53
CA SER A 817 3.98 29.32 -54.64
C SER A 817 4.30 29.12 -53.15
N GLY A 818 5.28 28.28 -52.79
CA GLY A 818 5.70 28.05 -51.40
C GLY A 818 6.11 26.59 -51.10
N LEU A 819 5.86 26.14 -49.87
CA LEU A 819 6.10 24.76 -49.44
C LEU A 819 4.79 24.03 -49.24
N GLN A 820 4.64 22.88 -49.89
CA GLN A 820 3.54 21.97 -49.58
C GLN A 820 3.90 21.20 -48.31
N VAL A 821 3.14 21.43 -47.23
CA VAL A 821 3.42 20.87 -45.90
C VAL A 821 2.23 20.09 -45.37
N LYS A 822 2.53 19.20 -44.44
CA LYS A 822 1.56 18.40 -43.69
C LYS A 822 1.89 18.47 -42.20
N ASN A 823 0.90 18.74 -41.36
CA ASN A 823 1.08 18.75 -39.91
C ASN A 823 1.23 17.34 -39.34
N LEU A 824 1.85 17.22 -38.16
CA LEU A 824 2.02 15.94 -37.48
C LEU A 824 0.84 15.69 -36.52
N ASN A 825 -0.22 15.01 -36.97
CA ASN A 825 -1.42 14.78 -36.15
C ASN A 825 -1.32 13.58 -35.18
N ASP A 826 -0.26 12.79 -35.31
CA ASP A 826 0.02 11.57 -34.54
C ASP A 826 0.88 11.82 -33.30
N ILE A 827 1.22 13.08 -33.02
CA ILE A 827 2.06 13.49 -31.89
C ILE A 827 1.28 14.28 -30.82
N GLY A 828 1.65 14.07 -29.56
CA GLY A 828 1.01 14.75 -28.42
C GLY A 828 -0.26 14.06 -27.91
N LYS A 829 -0.78 14.50 -26.76
CA LYS A 829 -1.97 13.88 -26.11
C LYS A 829 -3.30 14.26 -26.76
N LYS A 830 -3.36 15.43 -27.42
CA LYS A 830 -4.57 15.96 -28.05
C LYS A 830 -4.48 15.76 -29.55
N LYS A 831 -5.41 14.97 -30.11
CA LYS A 831 -5.51 14.77 -31.55
C LYS A 831 -6.07 16.03 -32.21
N VAL A 832 -5.48 16.43 -33.33
CA VAL A 832 -5.94 17.54 -34.17
C VAL A 832 -6.20 17.02 -35.58
N ILE A 833 -6.99 17.75 -36.36
CA ILE A 833 -7.22 17.42 -37.76
C ILE A 833 -5.90 17.42 -38.54
N LEU A 834 -5.85 16.56 -39.56
CA LEU A 834 -4.73 16.48 -40.47
C LEU A 834 -4.95 17.46 -41.62
N VAL A 835 -4.03 18.41 -41.77
CA VAL A 835 -4.10 19.49 -42.75
C VAL A 835 -2.86 19.43 -43.63
N THR A 836 -3.09 19.26 -44.93
CA THR A 836 -2.10 19.52 -45.97
C THR A 836 -2.38 20.90 -46.53
N SER A 837 -1.37 21.77 -46.64
CA SER A 837 -1.52 23.13 -47.18
C SER A 837 -0.21 23.62 -47.79
N VAL A 838 -0.29 24.58 -48.70
CA VAL A 838 0.90 25.31 -49.19
C VAL A 838 1.10 26.53 -48.30
N ILE A 839 2.29 26.73 -47.76
CA ILE A 839 2.64 27.87 -46.89
C ILE A 839 3.92 28.56 -47.37
N GLU A 840 4.13 29.81 -46.95
CA GLU A 840 5.37 30.55 -47.17
C GLU A 840 6.57 29.87 -46.47
N SER A 841 7.74 29.90 -47.12
CA SER A 841 8.94 29.17 -46.66
C SER A 841 9.72 29.92 -45.58
N GLU A 842 9.50 31.23 -45.47
CA GLU A 842 10.24 32.20 -44.70
C GLU A 842 10.10 31.95 -43.20
N LEU A 843 8.90 31.51 -42.78
CA LEU A 843 8.54 31.19 -41.40
C LEU A 843 8.79 29.72 -41.05
N VAL A 844 9.29 28.91 -41.99
CA VAL A 844 9.56 27.48 -41.79
C VAL A 844 11.04 27.27 -41.49
N TYR A 845 11.32 26.55 -40.42
CA TYR A 845 12.68 26.25 -39.97
C TYR A 845 12.88 24.76 -39.72
N PRO A 846 14.10 24.22 -39.90
CA PRO A 846 14.45 22.88 -39.41
C PRO A 846 14.29 22.80 -37.89
N LEU A 847 13.63 21.75 -37.42
CA LEU A 847 13.35 21.49 -36.01
C LEU A 847 14.21 20.34 -35.49
N VAL A 848 14.81 20.56 -34.32
CA VAL A 848 15.48 19.50 -33.55
C VAL A 848 14.77 19.27 -32.23
N ARG A 849 14.54 18.00 -31.92
CA ARG A 849 13.96 17.51 -30.68
C ARG A 849 14.96 16.76 -29.82
N GLY A 850 14.59 16.46 -28.58
CA GLY A 850 15.39 15.67 -27.65
C GLY A 850 15.74 14.28 -28.17
N ARG A 851 14.92 13.68 -29.05
CA ARG A 851 15.24 12.39 -29.71
C ARG A 851 16.26 12.52 -30.84
N ASP A 852 16.37 13.71 -31.42
CA ASP A 852 17.24 14.03 -32.54
C ASP A 852 18.67 14.36 -32.10
N GLN A 853 18.86 14.56 -30.79
CA GLN A 853 20.12 14.93 -30.17
C GLN A 853 20.78 13.73 -29.45
N LYS A 854 22.07 13.55 -29.71
CA LYS A 854 22.98 12.59 -29.07
C LYS A 854 24.29 13.31 -28.72
N LYS A 855 25.19 12.63 -28.00
CA LYS A 855 26.54 13.15 -27.72
C LYS A 855 27.22 13.50 -29.04
N TRP A 856 27.64 14.76 -29.21
CA TRP A 856 28.32 15.29 -30.41
C TRP A 856 27.52 15.29 -31.70
N TYR A 857 26.29 14.79 -31.70
CA TYR A 857 25.52 14.55 -32.91
C TYR A 857 24.12 15.11 -32.77
N VAL A 858 23.68 15.79 -33.82
CA VAL A 858 22.34 16.34 -33.90
C VAL A 858 21.92 16.42 -35.36
N SER A 859 20.72 15.92 -35.66
CA SER A 859 20.18 15.93 -37.01
C SER A 859 18.70 16.29 -36.96
N PRO A 860 18.28 17.43 -37.55
CA PRO A 860 16.87 17.77 -37.66
C PRO A 860 16.10 16.64 -38.34
N SER A 861 14.89 16.36 -37.86
CA SER A 861 14.04 15.30 -38.40
C SER A 861 12.62 15.77 -38.75
N SER A 862 12.34 17.06 -38.56
CA SER A 862 11.05 17.68 -38.85
C SER A 862 11.25 19.19 -39.06
N TYR A 863 10.18 19.91 -39.40
CA TYR A 863 10.17 21.36 -39.56
C TYR A 863 9.21 22.00 -38.54
N ILE A 864 9.36 23.29 -38.29
CA ILE A 864 8.49 24.07 -37.41
C ILE A 864 8.11 25.40 -38.06
N ILE A 865 6.85 25.83 -37.91
CA ILE A 865 6.41 27.19 -38.20
C ILE A 865 6.75 28.10 -37.03
N VAL A 866 7.48 29.19 -37.28
CA VAL A 866 7.85 30.19 -36.29
C VAL A 866 7.36 31.57 -36.74
N PRO A 867 6.19 32.04 -36.27
CA PRO A 867 5.61 33.32 -36.66
C PRO A 867 6.23 34.50 -35.89
N HIS A 868 7.56 34.50 -35.75
CA HIS A 868 8.31 35.51 -35.00
C HIS A 868 9.46 36.03 -35.85
N ASN A 869 9.79 37.31 -35.67
CA ASN A 869 10.97 37.90 -36.29
C ASN A 869 12.26 37.46 -35.56
N PRO A 870 13.46 37.76 -36.10
CA PRO A 870 14.73 37.37 -35.48
C PRO A 870 14.99 37.93 -34.07
N ASN A 871 14.31 39.00 -33.66
CA ASN A 871 14.35 39.52 -32.29
C ASN A 871 13.45 38.72 -31.33
N GLY A 872 12.70 37.75 -31.87
CA GLY A 872 11.72 36.92 -31.19
C GLY A 872 10.44 37.65 -30.81
N LYS A 873 10.11 38.75 -31.49
CA LYS A 873 8.79 39.37 -31.40
C LYS A 873 7.82 38.65 -32.34
N CYS A 874 6.64 38.31 -31.86
CA CYS A 874 5.57 37.74 -32.68
C CYS A 874 5.18 38.73 -33.79
N ILE A 875 5.00 38.23 -35.01
CA ILE A 875 4.52 39.03 -36.14
C ILE A 875 3.06 39.39 -35.85
N ASP A 876 2.68 40.65 -36.01
CA ASP A 876 1.30 41.08 -35.78
C ASP A 876 0.36 40.57 -36.88
N GLU A 877 -0.93 40.57 -36.60
CA GLU A 877 -1.93 39.98 -37.50
C GLU A 877 -2.01 40.66 -38.86
N THR A 878 -1.84 41.99 -38.91
CA THR A 878 -1.84 42.75 -40.16
C THR A 878 -0.64 42.37 -41.01
N SER A 879 0.57 42.40 -40.44
CA SER A 879 1.80 42.00 -41.13
C SER A 879 1.75 40.54 -41.58
N MET A 880 1.18 39.64 -40.76
CA MET A 880 1.03 38.23 -41.08
C MET A 880 0.06 38.00 -42.25
N LYS A 881 -1.07 38.72 -42.31
CA LYS A 881 -2.03 38.64 -43.42
C LYS A 881 -1.46 39.19 -44.72
N MET A 882 -0.68 40.27 -44.66
CA MET A 882 -0.12 40.92 -45.84
C MET A 882 1.08 40.17 -46.41
N SER A 883 1.99 39.70 -45.55
CA SER A 883 3.27 39.11 -45.99
C SER A 883 3.25 37.58 -46.01
N PHE A 884 2.41 36.95 -45.20
CA PHE A 884 2.33 35.49 -45.05
C PHE A 884 0.88 34.95 -45.05
N PRO A 885 0.05 35.34 -46.05
CA PRO A 885 -1.38 35.03 -46.07
C PRO A 885 -1.68 33.52 -46.03
N LYS A 886 -0.83 32.66 -46.62
CA LYS A 886 -1.07 31.22 -46.65
C LYS A 886 -0.76 30.56 -45.31
N THR A 887 0.33 30.97 -44.65
CA THR A 887 0.67 30.53 -43.29
C THR A 887 -0.40 31.00 -42.30
N TYR A 888 -0.89 32.23 -42.44
CA TYR A 888 -2.01 32.73 -41.65
C TYR A 888 -3.27 31.87 -41.86
N GLY A 889 -3.65 31.62 -43.11
CA GLY A 889 -4.79 30.75 -43.45
C GLY A 889 -4.65 29.31 -42.92
N TYR A 890 -3.42 28.77 -42.88
CA TYR A 890 -3.15 27.48 -42.23
C TYR A 890 -3.41 27.52 -40.71
N LEU A 891 -2.87 28.53 -40.01
CA LEU A 891 -3.03 28.66 -38.56
C LEU A 891 -4.47 28.95 -38.14
N MET A 892 -5.22 29.69 -38.96
CA MET A 892 -6.65 29.99 -38.74
C MET A 892 -7.52 28.73 -38.64
N LYS A 893 -7.18 27.66 -39.37
CA LYS A 893 -7.89 26.37 -39.27
C LYS A 893 -7.84 25.75 -37.86
N PHE A 894 -6.93 26.21 -37.01
CA PHE A 894 -6.72 25.73 -35.65
C PHE A 894 -6.91 26.83 -34.58
N GLU A 895 -7.58 27.94 -34.93
CA GLU A 895 -7.71 29.10 -34.05
C GLU A 895 -8.34 28.72 -32.69
N LYS A 896 -9.38 27.88 -32.71
CA LYS A 896 -10.09 27.43 -31.50
C LYS A 896 -9.14 26.67 -30.57
N GLU A 897 -8.37 25.73 -31.09
CA GLU A 897 -7.39 24.94 -30.33
C GLU A 897 -6.27 25.83 -29.78
N LEU A 898 -5.77 26.77 -30.59
CA LEU A 898 -4.68 27.67 -30.23
C LEU A 898 -5.08 28.69 -29.17
N LYS A 899 -6.34 29.15 -29.16
CA LYS A 899 -6.91 30.02 -28.11
C LYS A 899 -7.17 29.29 -26.78
N GLN A 900 -7.31 27.96 -26.81
CA GLN A 900 -7.53 27.13 -25.61
C GLN A 900 -6.22 26.64 -24.95
N ARG A 901 -5.06 27.15 -25.38
CA ARG A 901 -3.76 26.76 -24.81
C ARG A 901 -3.64 27.21 -23.36
N ALA A 902 -3.04 26.35 -22.53
CA ALA A 902 -2.94 26.54 -21.08
C ALA A 902 -2.23 27.83 -20.62
N TYR A 903 -1.53 28.52 -21.51
CA TYR A 903 -0.78 29.74 -21.23
C TYR A 903 -1.38 31.00 -21.90
N VAL A 904 -2.52 30.93 -22.59
CA VAL A 904 -3.21 32.14 -23.11
C VAL A 904 -3.58 33.11 -21.96
N SER A 905 -3.70 32.59 -20.74
CA SER A 905 -3.82 33.38 -19.51
C SER A 905 -2.53 34.07 -19.03
N LEU A 906 -1.37 33.72 -19.60
CA LEU A 906 -0.02 34.25 -19.27
C LEU A 906 0.55 35.16 -20.37
N THR A 907 0.02 35.10 -21.60
CA THR A 907 0.36 36.03 -22.69
C THR A 907 -0.19 37.43 -22.41
N LYS A 908 0.53 38.48 -22.84
CA LYS A 908 0.03 39.85 -22.70
C LYS A 908 -1.31 39.98 -23.44
N LYS A 909 -2.28 40.67 -22.82
CA LYS A 909 -3.58 40.97 -23.41
C LYS A 909 -3.36 41.67 -24.76
N GLY A 910 -3.80 41.06 -25.86
CA GLY A 910 -3.63 41.60 -27.23
C GLY A 910 -2.56 40.93 -28.11
N GLU A 911 -1.85 39.89 -27.63
CA GLU A 911 -0.95 39.12 -28.50
C GLU A 911 -1.71 38.21 -29.50
N PRO A 912 -1.21 38.02 -30.74
CA PRO A 912 -1.84 37.14 -31.72
C PRO A 912 -2.00 35.69 -31.23
N PHE A 913 -3.08 35.02 -31.64
CA PHE A 913 -3.42 33.65 -31.17
C PHE A 913 -2.35 32.59 -31.49
N TYR A 914 -1.46 32.87 -32.46
CA TYR A 914 -0.37 32.01 -32.90
C TYR A 914 0.99 32.29 -32.24
N THR A 915 1.02 33.09 -31.17
CA THR A 915 2.26 33.40 -30.43
C THR A 915 2.89 32.15 -29.79
N LEU A 916 4.22 32.06 -29.80
CA LEU A 916 5.04 30.98 -29.25
C LEU A 916 5.75 31.44 -27.97
N GLN A 917 6.20 30.50 -27.14
CA GLN A 917 6.87 30.78 -25.87
C GLN A 917 8.33 30.29 -25.87
N ASN A 918 9.12 30.80 -24.91
CA ASN A 918 10.57 30.55 -24.82
C ASN A 918 11.33 30.90 -26.12
N ILE A 919 10.96 32.04 -26.69
CA ILE A 919 11.52 32.54 -27.95
C ILE A 919 11.96 33.98 -27.79
N SER A 920 13.17 34.30 -28.26
CA SER A 920 13.76 35.65 -28.28
C SER A 920 14.93 35.66 -29.27
N TRP A 921 15.73 36.73 -29.29
CA TRP A 921 16.94 36.87 -30.11
C TRP A 921 17.89 35.65 -30.00
N TYR A 922 18.02 35.07 -28.80
CA TYR A 922 18.89 33.92 -28.55
C TYR A 922 18.47 32.69 -29.37
N THR A 923 17.19 32.56 -29.73
CA THR A 923 16.66 31.47 -30.55
C THR A 923 17.13 31.56 -32.01
N PHE A 924 17.52 32.75 -32.47
CA PHE A 924 17.86 33.00 -33.87
C PHE A 924 19.37 33.09 -34.15
N THR A 925 20.23 32.78 -33.18
CA THR A 925 21.68 32.78 -33.36
C THR A 925 22.18 31.66 -34.28
N ASN A 926 23.33 31.85 -34.93
CA ASN A 926 23.90 30.83 -35.82
C ASN A 926 24.34 29.57 -35.07
N TYR A 927 24.94 29.74 -33.89
CA TYR A 927 25.52 28.65 -33.12
C TYR A 927 24.80 28.48 -31.79
N LYS A 928 24.47 27.22 -31.47
CA LYS A 928 23.79 26.86 -30.21
C LYS A 928 24.30 25.53 -29.70
N VAL A 929 24.79 25.49 -28.48
CA VAL A 929 25.13 24.24 -27.81
C VAL A 929 23.88 23.71 -27.12
N VAL A 930 23.38 22.55 -27.55
CA VAL A 930 22.11 21.97 -27.12
C VAL A 930 22.30 20.68 -26.33
N TRP A 931 21.44 20.46 -25.35
CA TRP A 931 21.31 19.19 -24.62
C TRP A 931 19.85 18.94 -24.22
N LYS A 932 19.53 17.72 -23.78
CA LYS A 932 18.16 17.35 -23.39
C LYS A 932 17.76 17.99 -22.07
N HIS A 933 16.58 18.59 -22.03
CA HIS A 933 15.98 19.10 -20.79
C HIS A 933 15.76 17.99 -19.76
N ILE A 934 15.41 16.77 -20.22
CA ILE A 934 15.32 15.56 -19.41
C ILE A 934 16.17 14.48 -20.09
N SER A 935 17.17 13.95 -19.37
CA SER A 935 18.07 12.90 -19.88
C SER A 935 18.13 11.70 -18.93
N GLY A 936 18.21 10.49 -19.48
CA GLY A 936 18.39 9.25 -18.73
C GLY A 936 17.11 8.39 -18.56
N LYS A 937 17.31 7.09 -18.32
CA LYS A 937 16.26 6.18 -17.82
C LYS A 937 16.01 6.48 -16.34
N ILE A 938 14.86 6.06 -15.81
CA ILE A 938 14.49 6.23 -14.39
C ILE A 938 15.56 5.70 -13.42
N SER A 939 16.39 4.75 -13.87
CA SER A 939 17.50 4.09 -13.16
C SER A 939 18.71 4.98 -12.81
N GLY A 940 18.55 6.31 -12.73
CA GLY A 940 19.62 7.21 -12.31
C GLY A 940 20.78 7.40 -13.31
N LYS A 941 20.72 6.77 -14.50
CA LYS A 941 21.74 6.91 -15.56
C LYS A 941 21.52 8.18 -16.40
N ALA A 942 21.35 9.33 -15.77
CA ALA A 942 21.41 10.60 -16.47
C ALA A 942 22.80 10.73 -17.11
N LYS A 943 22.85 11.11 -18.39
CA LYS A 943 24.11 11.37 -19.09
C LYS A 943 23.99 12.75 -19.69
N MET A 944 24.89 13.64 -19.28
CA MET A 944 25.05 14.89 -20.00
C MET A 944 25.55 14.55 -21.40
N SER A 945 24.86 15.08 -22.40
CA SER A 945 25.21 14.89 -23.80
C SER A 945 24.84 16.18 -24.50
N ALA A 946 25.85 16.90 -24.97
CA ALA A 946 25.70 18.14 -25.69
C ALA A 946 26.08 17.94 -27.16
N ALA A 947 25.49 18.76 -28.04
CA ALA A 947 25.85 18.87 -29.44
C ALA A 947 25.79 20.33 -29.88
N LEU A 948 26.53 20.69 -30.92
CA LEU A 948 26.52 22.05 -31.49
C LEU A 948 25.58 22.09 -32.70
N LEU A 949 24.56 22.95 -32.64
CA LEU A 949 23.77 23.35 -33.80
C LEU A 949 24.52 24.42 -34.60
N ARG A 950 24.47 24.27 -35.92
CA ARG A 950 24.99 25.22 -36.90
C ARG A 950 23.92 25.42 -37.99
N PRO A 951 23.97 26.51 -38.77
CA PRO A 951 23.10 26.65 -39.92
C PRO A 951 23.33 25.47 -40.88
N ILE A 952 22.26 24.94 -41.45
CA ILE A 952 22.32 23.81 -42.40
C ILE A 952 21.83 24.26 -43.77
N GLN A 953 22.37 23.61 -44.81
CA GLN A 953 21.81 23.70 -46.15
C GLN A 953 20.64 22.72 -46.24
N ASP A 954 19.41 23.21 -46.17
CA ASP A 954 18.22 22.40 -46.32
C ASP A 954 17.79 22.30 -47.80
N LYS A 955 17.29 21.13 -48.18
CA LYS A 955 16.91 20.84 -49.57
C LYS A 955 15.69 21.64 -50.06
N TYR A 956 14.80 22.09 -49.18
CA TYR A 956 13.60 22.84 -49.55
C TYR A 956 13.73 24.35 -49.27
N ILE A 957 14.31 24.72 -48.12
CA ILE A 957 14.34 26.10 -47.61
C ILE A 957 15.72 26.77 -47.65
N GLY A 958 16.72 26.12 -48.24
CA GLY A 958 18.06 26.67 -48.40
C GLY A 958 18.83 26.76 -47.08
N LYS A 959 19.80 27.66 -47.00
CA LYS A 959 20.62 27.85 -45.78
C LYS A 959 19.77 28.45 -44.66
N LYS A 960 19.48 27.67 -43.62
CA LYS A 960 18.66 28.10 -42.48
C LYS A 960 19.27 27.69 -41.14
N ILE A 961 18.99 28.50 -40.12
CA ILE A 961 19.29 28.15 -38.72
C ILE A 961 18.35 27.04 -38.24
N ILE A 962 18.79 26.30 -37.22
CA ILE A 962 17.99 25.25 -36.60
C ILE A 962 17.30 25.78 -35.34
N ILE A 963 16.04 25.39 -35.14
CA ILE A 963 15.22 25.73 -33.98
C ILE A 963 15.13 24.53 -33.02
N PRO A 964 15.63 24.65 -31.77
CA PRO A 964 15.44 23.63 -30.74
C PRO A 964 14.03 23.72 -30.13
N ASP A 965 13.39 22.58 -29.91
CA ASP A 965 12.08 22.50 -29.25
C ASP A 965 12.20 22.48 -27.70
N HIS A 966 11.06 22.65 -27.03
CA HIS A 966 10.93 22.64 -25.56
C HIS A 966 11.54 21.43 -24.82
N SER A 967 11.86 20.34 -25.52
CA SER A 967 12.54 19.18 -24.94
C SER A 967 14.07 19.33 -24.85
N LEU A 968 14.61 20.43 -25.38
CA LEU A 968 16.03 20.80 -25.33
C LEU A 968 16.23 22.07 -24.50
N VAL A 969 17.44 22.18 -23.95
CA VAL A 969 18.01 23.41 -23.37
C VAL A 969 19.26 23.76 -24.18
N PHE A 970 19.54 25.04 -24.33
CA PHE A 970 20.66 25.49 -25.15
C PHE A 970 21.31 26.78 -24.71
N ILE A 971 22.60 26.92 -24.99
CA ILE A 971 23.36 28.17 -24.86
C ILE A 971 23.66 28.67 -26.26
N SER A 972 23.39 29.94 -26.52
CA SER A 972 23.74 30.60 -27.77
C SER A 972 25.17 31.12 -27.71
N THR A 973 25.95 30.93 -28.78
CA THR A 973 27.30 31.46 -28.92
C THR A 973 27.42 32.27 -30.20
N GLU A 974 28.28 33.29 -30.20
CA GLU A 974 28.52 34.12 -31.38
C GLU A 974 29.55 33.47 -32.32
N LYS A 975 30.54 32.79 -31.73
CA LYS A 975 31.65 32.14 -32.44
C LYS A 975 31.48 30.62 -32.48
N LEU A 976 32.01 30.02 -33.54
CA LEU A 976 31.93 28.58 -33.76
C LEU A 976 32.84 27.83 -32.77
N GLU A 977 34.03 28.35 -32.54
CA GLU A 977 35.07 27.80 -31.67
C GLU A 977 34.59 27.77 -30.20
N GLU A 978 33.92 28.85 -29.77
CA GLU A 978 33.29 28.95 -28.45
C GLU A 978 32.22 27.86 -28.28
N GLY A 979 31.40 27.64 -29.32
CA GLY A 979 30.41 26.56 -29.34
C GLY A 979 31.04 25.18 -29.19
N TYR A 980 32.14 24.90 -29.89
CA TYR A 980 32.88 23.64 -29.76
C TYR A 980 33.49 23.45 -28.37
N TYR A 981 34.12 24.49 -27.83
CA TYR A 981 34.68 24.47 -26.47
C TYR A 981 33.59 24.15 -25.44
N LEU A 982 32.47 24.86 -25.48
CA LEU A 982 31.38 24.66 -24.55
C LEU A 982 30.74 23.27 -24.70
N ALA A 983 30.53 22.80 -25.93
CA ALA A 983 30.06 21.44 -26.18
C ALA A 983 31.03 20.39 -25.60
N ALA A 984 32.34 20.63 -25.69
CA ALA A 984 33.35 19.73 -25.12
C ALA A 984 33.36 19.72 -23.60
N VAL A 985 33.29 20.89 -22.98
CA VAL A 985 33.16 21.02 -21.52
C VAL A 985 31.91 20.26 -21.04
N LEU A 986 30.74 20.52 -21.63
CA LEU A 986 29.49 19.87 -21.23
C LEU A 986 29.51 18.34 -21.46
N ASN A 987 30.28 17.86 -22.44
CA ASN A 987 30.46 16.43 -22.71
C ASN A 987 31.57 15.76 -21.88
N SER A 988 32.25 16.51 -21.01
CA SER A 988 33.31 16.02 -20.14
C SER A 988 32.80 15.06 -19.07
N ILE A 989 33.74 14.31 -18.47
CA ILE A 989 33.44 13.43 -17.34
C ILE A 989 32.99 14.23 -16.11
N ILE A 990 33.52 15.44 -15.92
CA ILE A 990 33.20 16.33 -14.80
C ILE A 990 31.74 16.79 -14.90
N SER A 991 31.33 17.31 -16.07
CA SER A 991 29.93 17.70 -16.29
C SER A 991 28.97 16.51 -16.19
N SER A 992 29.37 15.35 -16.72
CA SER A 992 28.58 14.12 -16.59
C SER A 992 28.43 13.66 -15.13
N PHE A 993 29.48 13.84 -14.32
CA PHE A 993 29.49 13.48 -12.90
C PHE A 993 28.54 14.38 -12.08
N LEU A 994 28.63 15.70 -12.26
CA LEU A 994 27.75 16.67 -11.60
C LEU A 994 26.28 16.39 -11.93
N VAL A 995 25.95 16.18 -13.21
CA VAL A 995 24.57 15.93 -13.65
C VAL A 995 24.00 14.60 -13.12
N ARG A 996 24.85 13.57 -12.94
CA ARG A 996 24.42 12.28 -12.38
C ARG A 996 24.07 12.37 -10.90
N ARG A 997 24.88 13.10 -10.13
CA ARG A 997 24.76 13.17 -8.66
C ARG A 997 23.77 14.25 -8.18
N ASP A 998 23.39 15.19 -9.07
CA ASP A 998 22.48 16.30 -8.79
C ASP A 998 21.07 16.21 -9.40
N HIS A 999 20.62 15.06 -9.94
CA HIS A 999 19.37 15.10 -10.71
C HIS A 999 18.14 15.47 -9.82
N PRO A 1000 17.62 16.71 -9.98
CA PRO A 1000 16.82 17.11 -11.11
C PRO A 1000 17.22 18.48 -11.67
N ILE A 1001 17.67 18.46 -12.93
CA ILE A 1001 17.80 19.62 -13.82
C ILE A 1001 19.16 20.33 -13.66
N ILE A 1002 19.92 20.36 -14.76
CA ILE A 1002 20.82 21.49 -15.06
C ILE A 1002 19.90 22.71 -15.12
N GLN A 1003 19.68 23.34 -13.97
CA GLN A 1003 18.85 24.52 -13.85
C GLN A 1003 19.65 25.66 -14.47
N VAL A 1004 19.18 26.11 -15.63
CA VAL A 1004 19.66 27.32 -16.27
C VAL A 1004 18.58 28.37 -16.32
#